data_AF-A0A4R4T8J0-F1
#
_entry.id   AF-A0A4R4T8J0-F1
#
_cell.length_a   1.000
_cell.length_b   1.000
_cell.length_c   1.000
_cell.angle_alpha   90.00
_cell.angle_beta   90.00
_cell.angle_gamma   90.00
#
_symmetry.space_group_name_H-M   'P 1'
#
loop_
_entity.id
_entity.type
_entity.pdbx_description
1 polymer ?
#
loop_
_entity_poly.entity_id
_entity_poly.type
_entity_poly.pdbx_seq_one_letter_code
_entity_poly.pdbx_strand_id
1 'polypeptide(L)'
;MSADLDVKDPRLQRLNALRLMIRDCVLEDGYRFPARFAEAVVLSETGREWFDHVMATVPDLSPGDAKAAVFAEFVVGRDLTFSLAETDFELARQVIGEEVRNRRIHYPWVFGRALDDAYIRFYGNTPQSYLGHSESLELLRTVPQGVFQVADVTVGPLGMLLVPEYRSLPPTTCGPAIECLDPGCVTVHHSRLMTGDTPSGDAYREIIPQVAVDMALARRVMDLYLPDDEHLRTDNRWGLPWLLTNGLSEAERRTLLVSLLGDNTDGVREFVGRHLGRELADQPATRIAETVDGPVLFQLLLTVTDGSLVLKLEEAIADGRIHVARTETRRPIRSKHENGGYFGSECQASRLGVRFVPRNVEVAPVALKHLITSLYAGDAREDLDWRLRTVPGNDAMTRLDGYLRTTPPREVIARLILDDRALLLAAFRELRYGMFRLPRTPDEESELIDRMLWKLGYPQDTPDSPDTAVRQFGAQLTGLLLTSTGPSSPVDRAEDVRSVGINLFTALERLLTSTLRFVCWALLSDPYPDERNRRFVFRRSWADRSLAETMSDPAGVPVGFDYDPAGRNSLGVLIQAFRVLATKCEQVLEREGDFVRDEARVPFFAARASSVYTFPFLHTRLVLDLSHDSRQSLLAALRNFASALETGRVVEVRNSLVHDGDDFPTAARIRDACAMVGKGLDILVEHGLLPTIYTCVGQSVDTYRRKVMLMTDGAGHTVQLGSPSELDQCELPPYERPQIILTGARLALTGEPMRMRYEEETEFTRMWDDYLARASRAGDIQDLHPE
;
A
#
# COMPACT_ATOMS: atom_id res chain seq x y z
N MET A 1 -6.03 -45.84 -15.76
CA MET A 1 -5.69 -44.92 -16.88
C MET A 1 -5.01 -43.72 -16.26
N SER A 2 -3.68 -43.72 -16.15
CA SER A 2 -2.94 -42.64 -15.47
C SER A 2 -1.77 -42.22 -16.34
N ALA A 3 -1.80 -41.00 -16.89
CA ALA A 3 -0.61 -40.19 -17.17
C ALA A 3 -0.92 -38.77 -17.69
N ASP A 4 -2.10 -38.51 -18.29
CA ASP A 4 -2.43 -37.18 -18.80
C ASP A 4 -3.72 -36.61 -18.22
N LEU A 5 -3.62 -36.05 -17.01
CA LEU A 5 -4.57 -35.02 -16.60
C LEU A 5 -4.35 -33.80 -17.48
N ASP A 6 -5.36 -33.44 -18.26
CA ASP A 6 -5.41 -32.14 -18.91
C ASP A 6 -5.76 -31.08 -17.88
N VAL A 7 -4.74 -30.39 -17.37
CA VAL A 7 -4.90 -29.33 -16.36
C VAL A 7 -5.67 -28.11 -16.89
N LYS A 8 -5.93 -28.05 -18.20
CA LYS A 8 -6.76 -27.04 -18.85
C LYS A 8 -8.22 -27.45 -18.98
N ASP A 9 -8.60 -28.67 -18.57
CA ASP A 9 -10.01 -29.08 -18.53
C ASP A 9 -10.76 -28.23 -17.50
N PRO A 10 -11.72 -27.37 -17.93
CA PRO A 10 -12.47 -26.51 -17.02
C PRO A 10 -13.24 -27.29 -15.96
N ARG A 11 -13.68 -28.52 -16.26
CA ARG A 11 -14.41 -29.36 -15.31
C ARG A 11 -13.47 -29.84 -14.20
N LEU A 12 -12.25 -30.23 -14.53
CA LEU A 12 -11.26 -30.65 -13.55
C LEU A 12 -10.84 -29.48 -12.65
N GLN A 13 -10.64 -28.29 -13.23
CA GLN A 13 -10.35 -27.06 -12.48
C GLN A 13 -11.48 -26.72 -11.49
N ARG A 14 -12.74 -26.77 -11.94
CA ARG A 14 -13.92 -26.52 -11.10
C ARG A 14 -14.10 -27.55 -9.97
N LEU A 15 -13.84 -28.83 -10.24
CA LEU A 15 -13.87 -29.86 -9.20
C LEU A 15 -12.72 -29.69 -8.20
N ASN A 16 -11.54 -29.26 -8.64
CA ASN A 16 -10.45 -28.90 -7.73
C ASN A 16 -10.80 -27.66 -6.89
N ALA A 17 -11.45 -26.65 -7.47
CA ALA A 17 -11.97 -25.51 -6.73
C ALA A 17 -12.94 -25.97 -5.63
N LEU A 18 -13.92 -26.82 -5.96
CA LEU A 18 -14.85 -27.41 -4.99
C LEU A 18 -14.11 -28.18 -3.88
N ARG A 19 -13.10 -28.98 -4.24
CA ARG A 19 -12.25 -29.71 -3.29
C ARG A 19 -11.58 -28.76 -2.29
N LEU A 20 -10.95 -27.67 -2.77
CA LEU A 20 -10.33 -26.68 -1.88
C LEU A 20 -11.36 -25.98 -0.98
N MET A 21 -12.55 -25.66 -1.50
CA MET A 21 -13.64 -25.06 -0.71
C MET A 21 -14.16 -25.98 0.39
N ILE A 22 -14.17 -27.29 0.17
CA ILE A 22 -14.60 -28.28 1.18
C ILE A 22 -13.47 -28.56 2.18
N ARG A 23 -12.22 -28.65 1.72
CA ARG A 23 -11.07 -28.99 2.57
C ARG A 23 -10.67 -27.86 3.50
N ASP A 24 -10.63 -26.63 2.98
CA ASP A 24 -10.05 -25.48 3.68
C ASP A 24 -11.16 -24.57 4.26
N CYS A 25 -12.07 -25.18 5.03
CA CYS A 25 -13.19 -24.51 5.70
C CYS A 25 -13.24 -24.83 7.21
N VAL A 26 -14.08 -24.13 7.96
CA VAL A 26 -14.37 -24.42 9.37
C VAL A 26 -15.80 -24.96 9.48
N LEU A 27 -15.95 -26.18 10.01
CA LEU A 27 -17.23 -26.86 10.21
C LEU A 27 -17.57 -26.94 11.70
N GLU A 28 -18.87 -26.97 12.00
CA GLU A 28 -19.39 -27.20 13.35
C GLU A 28 -19.23 -28.65 13.81
N ASP A 29 -19.13 -28.87 15.13
CA ASP A 29 -19.17 -30.22 15.71
C ASP A 29 -20.37 -31.02 15.22
N GLY A 30 -20.10 -32.25 14.79
CA GLY A 30 -21.13 -33.15 14.27
C GLY A 30 -21.74 -32.74 12.92
N TYR A 31 -21.16 -31.76 12.21
CA TYR A 31 -21.58 -31.43 10.84
C TYR A 31 -21.54 -32.68 9.95
N ARG A 32 -22.60 -32.85 9.14
CA ARG A 32 -22.74 -33.95 8.17
C ARG A 32 -23.03 -33.40 6.79
N PHE A 33 -22.34 -33.93 5.78
CA PHE A 33 -22.57 -33.57 4.39
C PHE A 33 -23.97 -34.02 3.94
N PRO A 34 -24.74 -33.17 3.23
CA PRO A 34 -26.07 -33.53 2.77
C PRO A 34 -26.07 -34.76 1.83
N ALA A 35 -27.10 -35.60 1.89
CA ALA A 35 -27.21 -36.79 1.03
C ALA A 35 -27.12 -36.46 -0.48
N ARG A 36 -27.65 -35.30 -0.90
CA ARG A 36 -27.54 -34.79 -2.27
C ARG A 36 -26.09 -34.57 -2.72
N PHE A 37 -25.16 -34.31 -1.81
CA PHE A 37 -23.73 -34.26 -2.12
C PHE A 37 -23.19 -35.65 -2.48
N ALA A 38 -23.65 -36.68 -1.78
CA ALA A 38 -23.29 -38.07 -2.08
C ALA A 38 -23.80 -38.50 -3.47
N GLU A 39 -24.95 -37.99 -3.91
CA GLU A 39 -25.48 -38.23 -5.25
C GLU A 39 -24.66 -37.53 -6.34
N ALA A 40 -24.14 -36.33 -6.06
CA ALA A 40 -23.35 -35.54 -7.00
C ALA A 40 -21.97 -36.14 -7.28
N VAL A 41 -21.31 -36.71 -6.27
CA VAL A 41 -19.95 -37.25 -6.38
C VAL A 41 -19.96 -38.72 -6.79
N VAL A 42 -19.44 -39.01 -7.98
CA VAL A 42 -19.27 -40.38 -8.47
C VAL A 42 -17.80 -40.77 -8.30
N LEU A 43 -17.55 -41.79 -7.48
CA LEU A 43 -16.20 -42.24 -7.17
C LEU A 43 -15.60 -43.06 -8.32
N SER A 44 -14.28 -42.97 -8.49
CA SER A 44 -13.54 -43.91 -9.35
C SER A 44 -13.42 -45.28 -8.67
N GLU A 45 -12.81 -46.26 -9.34
CA GLU A 45 -12.49 -47.56 -8.73
C GLU A 45 -11.62 -47.39 -7.48
N THR A 46 -10.51 -46.65 -7.58
CA THR A 46 -9.64 -46.29 -6.46
C THR A 46 -10.38 -45.52 -5.38
N GLY A 47 -11.23 -44.56 -5.75
CA GLY A 47 -12.05 -43.85 -4.79
C GLY A 47 -13.04 -44.75 -4.05
N ARG A 48 -13.57 -45.77 -4.72
CA ARG A 48 -14.50 -46.74 -4.13
C ARG A 48 -13.82 -47.65 -3.13
N GLU A 49 -12.59 -48.10 -3.41
CA GLU A 49 -11.77 -48.85 -2.46
C GLU A 49 -11.59 -48.06 -1.16
N TRP A 50 -11.24 -46.77 -1.26
CA TRP A 50 -11.10 -45.90 -0.09
C TRP A 50 -12.41 -45.61 0.61
N PHE A 51 -13.50 -45.45 -0.14
CA PHE A 51 -14.83 -45.30 0.42
C PHE A 51 -15.24 -46.51 1.25
N ASP A 52 -15.06 -47.73 0.72
CA ASP A 52 -15.38 -48.97 1.43
C ASP A 52 -14.48 -49.14 2.66
N HIS A 53 -13.20 -48.76 2.57
CA HIS A 53 -12.25 -48.76 3.69
C HIS A 53 -12.69 -47.83 4.83
N VAL A 54 -13.00 -46.56 4.54
CA VAL A 54 -13.41 -45.61 5.59
C VAL A 54 -14.79 -45.95 6.17
N MET A 55 -15.71 -46.45 5.34
CA MET A 55 -17.03 -46.93 5.81
C MET A 55 -16.91 -48.14 6.74
N ALA A 56 -15.89 -48.99 6.57
CA ALA A 56 -15.63 -50.11 7.46
C ALA A 56 -14.89 -49.70 8.75
N THR A 57 -14.09 -48.65 8.69
CA THR A 57 -13.17 -48.27 9.79
C THR A 57 -13.75 -47.20 10.71
N VAL A 58 -14.55 -46.26 10.18
CA VAL A 58 -15.11 -45.14 10.94
C VAL A 58 -16.58 -45.43 11.31
N PRO A 59 -16.91 -45.53 12.61
CA PRO A 59 -18.28 -45.78 13.05
C PRO A 59 -19.26 -44.65 12.65
N ASP A 60 -20.52 -45.00 12.41
CA ASP A 60 -21.63 -44.06 12.15
C ASP A 60 -21.40 -43.04 11.01
N LEU A 61 -20.54 -43.40 10.04
CA LEU A 61 -20.21 -42.59 8.88
C LEU A 61 -21.34 -42.64 7.84
N SER A 62 -21.79 -41.47 7.37
CA SER A 62 -22.78 -41.42 6.29
C SER A 62 -22.09 -41.50 4.92
N PRO A 63 -22.79 -41.96 3.86
CA PRO A 63 -22.23 -41.97 2.50
C PRO A 63 -21.78 -40.59 2.01
N GLY A 64 -22.44 -39.51 2.46
CA GLY A 64 -22.05 -38.14 2.12
C GLY A 64 -20.72 -37.75 2.75
N ASP A 65 -20.54 -38.07 4.03
CA ASP A 65 -19.31 -37.77 4.78
C ASP A 65 -18.11 -38.55 4.23
N ALA A 66 -18.29 -39.85 3.95
CA ALA A 66 -17.28 -40.70 3.34
C ALA A 66 -16.85 -40.19 1.96
N LYS A 67 -17.82 -39.86 1.10
CA LYS A 67 -17.54 -39.31 -0.24
C LYS A 67 -16.85 -37.95 -0.17
N ALA A 68 -17.24 -37.08 0.77
CA ALA A 68 -16.58 -35.79 0.97
C ALA A 68 -15.11 -35.96 1.35
N ALA A 69 -14.79 -36.86 2.28
CA ALA A 69 -13.42 -37.16 2.69
C ALA A 69 -12.57 -37.71 1.52
N VAL A 70 -13.09 -38.71 0.81
CA VAL A 70 -12.42 -39.32 -0.35
C VAL A 70 -12.24 -38.30 -1.50
N PHE A 71 -13.23 -37.45 -1.74
CA PHE A 71 -13.14 -36.38 -2.74
C PHE A 71 -12.15 -35.29 -2.35
N ALA A 72 -12.05 -34.94 -1.06
CA ALA A 72 -11.12 -33.92 -0.56
C ALA A 72 -9.65 -34.33 -0.75
N GLU A 73 -9.34 -35.63 -0.64
CA GLU A 73 -8.01 -36.16 -0.97
C GLU A 73 -7.69 -35.95 -2.46
N PHE A 74 -8.70 -36.07 -3.33
CA PHE A 74 -8.71 -35.78 -4.77
C PHE A 74 -7.90 -36.77 -5.63
N VAL A 75 -6.72 -37.20 -5.15
CA VAL A 75 -5.81 -38.13 -5.83
C VAL A 75 -5.25 -39.13 -4.83
N VAL A 76 -5.22 -40.41 -5.21
CA VAL A 76 -4.48 -41.45 -4.47
C VAL A 76 -3.57 -42.20 -5.43
N GLY A 77 -2.28 -42.29 -5.10
CA GLY A 77 -1.28 -42.88 -5.99
C GLY A 77 -1.19 -42.09 -7.29
N ARG A 78 -1.68 -42.67 -8.40
CA ARG A 78 -1.72 -42.01 -9.71
C ARG A 78 -3.14 -41.77 -10.26
N ASP A 79 -4.17 -42.08 -9.49
CA ASP A 79 -5.55 -42.07 -9.95
C ASP A 79 -6.36 -40.99 -9.21
N LEU A 80 -7.31 -40.36 -9.91
CA LEU A 80 -8.31 -39.50 -9.29
C LEU A 80 -9.21 -40.36 -8.41
N THR A 81 -9.65 -39.85 -7.26
CA THR A 81 -10.62 -40.55 -6.39
C THR A 81 -12.06 -40.47 -6.89
N PHE A 82 -12.30 -39.74 -7.98
CA PHE A 82 -13.63 -39.54 -8.57
C PHE A 82 -13.61 -39.71 -10.09
N SER A 83 -14.79 -39.99 -10.64
CA SER A 83 -15.06 -40.03 -12.07
C SER A 83 -15.26 -38.61 -12.59
N LEU A 84 -14.28 -38.09 -13.35
CA LEU A 84 -14.34 -36.75 -13.94
C LEU A 84 -15.54 -36.58 -14.88
N ALA A 85 -15.94 -37.64 -15.60
CA ALA A 85 -17.04 -37.59 -16.57
C ALA A 85 -18.42 -37.64 -15.90
N GLU A 86 -18.56 -38.36 -14.79
CA GLU A 86 -19.86 -38.66 -14.18
C GLU A 86 -20.18 -37.79 -12.96
N THR A 87 -19.17 -37.21 -12.29
CA THR A 87 -19.38 -36.34 -11.12
C THR A 87 -20.10 -35.04 -11.49
N ASP A 88 -21.30 -34.80 -10.96
CA ASP A 88 -22.10 -33.61 -11.24
C ASP A 88 -21.61 -32.40 -10.43
N PHE A 89 -20.80 -31.57 -11.08
CA PHE A 89 -20.30 -30.34 -10.48
C PHE A 89 -21.42 -29.36 -10.12
N GLU A 90 -22.46 -29.23 -10.94
CA GLU A 90 -23.52 -28.24 -10.71
C GLU A 90 -24.35 -28.60 -9.49
N LEU A 91 -24.71 -29.88 -9.34
CA LEU A 91 -25.40 -30.35 -8.14
C LEU A 91 -24.52 -30.18 -6.90
N ALA A 92 -23.24 -30.55 -6.96
CA ALA A 92 -22.34 -30.41 -5.82
C ALA A 92 -22.14 -28.93 -5.42
N ARG A 93 -21.96 -28.04 -6.41
CA ARG A 93 -21.85 -26.58 -6.22
C ARG A 93 -23.12 -26.01 -5.57
N GLN A 94 -24.30 -26.43 -6.02
CA GLN A 94 -25.57 -25.98 -5.45
C GLN A 94 -25.71 -26.41 -3.99
N VAL A 95 -25.42 -27.68 -3.69
CA VAL A 95 -25.53 -28.24 -2.33
C VAL A 95 -24.58 -27.54 -1.36
N ILE A 96 -23.29 -27.42 -1.71
CA ILE A 96 -22.33 -26.72 -0.85
C ILE A 96 -22.66 -25.22 -0.77
N GLY A 97 -23.11 -24.61 -1.87
CA GLY A 97 -23.56 -23.22 -1.88
C GLY A 97 -24.74 -22.94 -0.94
N GLU A 98 -25.67 -23.88 -0.79
CA GLU A 98 -26.77 -23.79 0.20
C GLU A 98 -26.22 -23.83 1.64
N GLU A 99 -25.31 -24.75 1.94
CA GLU A 99 -24.69 -24.88 3.26
C GLU A 99 -23.88 -23.63 3.66
N VAL A 100 -23.19 -23.01 2.70
CA VAL A 100 -22.48 -21.73 2.89
C VAL A 100 -23.45 -20.57 3.16
N ARG A 101 -24.53 -20.43 2.37
CA ARG A 101 -25.55 -19.39 2.60
C ARG A 101 -26.19 -19.50 3.97
N ASN A 102 -26.41 -20.73 4.43
CA ASN A 102 -26.98 -21.03 5.73
C ASN A 102 -25.96 -20.94 6.87
N ARG A 103 -24.71 -20.54 6.59
CA ARG A 103 -23.59 -20.48 7.55
C ARG A 103 -23.37 -21.78 8.33
N ARG A 104 -23.55 -22.93 7.67
CA ARG A 104 -23.15 -24.25 8.20
C ARG A 104 -21.71 -24.59 7.84
N ILE A 105 -21.19 -23.97 6.77
CA ILE A 105 -19.78 -23.97 6.39
C ILE A 105 -19.25 -22.54 6.54
N HIS A 106 -18.23 -22.38 7.38
CA HIS A 106 -17.65 -21.07 7.67
C HIS A 106 -16.32 -20.87 6.94
N TYR A 107 -16.15 -19.70 6.36
CA TYR A 107 -14.86 -19.21 5.91
C TYR A 107 -14.51 -17.92 6.66
N PRO A 108 -13.27 -17.77 7.16
CA PRO A 108 -12.86 -16.54 7.81
C PRO A 108 -12.86 -15.36 6.85
N TRP A 109 -13.43 -14.24 7.28
CA TRP A 109 -13.22 -12.95 6.61
C TRP A 109 -11.81 -12.44 6.91
N VAL A 110 -10.85 -12.81 6.08
CA VAL A 110 -9.42 -12.50 6.24
C VAL A 110 -9.04 -11.08 5.77
N PHE A 111 -10.01 -10.29 5.34
CA PHE A 111 -9.79 -8.97 4.74
C PHE A 111 -10.05 -7.83 5.73
N GLY A 112 -9.32 -6.73 5.57
CA GLY A 112 -9.40 -5.59 6.47
C GLY A 112 -9.08 -5.95 7.91
N ARG A 113 -9.73 -5.27 8.86
CA ARG A 113 -9.47 -5.38 10.30
C ARG A 113 -10.47 -6.22 11.10
N ALA A 114 -11.61 -6.57 10.52
CA ALA A 114 -12.76 -7.12 11.25
C ALA A 114 -12.44 -8.40 12.05
N LEU A 115 -11.70 -9.34 11.45
CA LEU A 115 -11.31 -10.59 12.12
C LEU A 115 -10.30 -10.36 13.25
N ASP A 116 -9.34 -9.47 13.02
CA ASP A 116 -8.28 -9.19 13.98
C ASP A 116 -8.83 -8.38 15.17
N ASP A 117 -9.65 -7.37 14.93
CA ASP A 117 -10.31 -6.60 15.99
C ASP A 117 -11.26 -7.49 16.81
N ALA A 118 -11.98 -8.41 16.17
CA ALA A 118 -12.83 -9.37 16.86
C ALA A 118 -12.01 -10.28 17.78
N TYR A 119 -10.88 -10.81 17.29
CA TYR A 119 -9.98 -11.60 18.11
C TYR A 119 -9.48 -10.82 19.32
N ILE A 120 -9.00 -9.59 19.11
CA ILE A 120 -8.47 -8.75 20.19
C ILE A 120 -9.53 -8.49 21.27
N ARG A 121 -10.78 -8.27 20.86
CA ARG A 121 -11.90 -8.08 21.79
C ARG A 121 -12.20 -9.31 22.64
N PHE A 122 -12.08 -10.53 22.09
CA PHE A 122 -12.36 -11.78 22.81
C PHE A 122 -11.17 -12.29 23.63
N TYR A 123 -9.97 -12.23 23.07
CA TYR A 123 -8.79 -12.94 23.60
C TYR A 123 -7.61 -12.01 23.94
N GLY A 124 -7.75 -10.70 23.70
CA GLY A 124 -6.70 -9.70 23.92
C GLY A 124 -5.60 -9.70 22.86
N ASN A 125 -4.50 -9.02 23.17
CA ASN A 125 -3.36 -8.81 22.26
C ASN A 125 -2.24 -9.85 22.42
N THR A 126 -2.51 -10.98 23.07
CA THR A 126 -1.51 -12.05 23.22
C THR A 126 -1.65 -13.05 22.07
N PRO A 127 -0.63 -13.20 21.21
CA PRO A 127 -0.73 -14.10 20.08
C PRO A 127 -0.81 -15.56 20.53
N GLN A 128 -1.88 -16.24 20.15
CA GLN A 128 -2.02 -17.70 20.30
C GLN A 128 -1.77 -18.39 18.96
N SER A 129 -1.07 -19.53 18.96
CA SER A 129 -0.77 -20.27 17.73
C SER A 129 -2.01 -20.92 17.10
N TYR A 130 -3.02 -21.26 17.91
CA TYR A 130 -4.27 -21.85 17.46
C TYR A 130 -5.41 -21.45 18.40
N LEU A 131 -6.63 -21.43 17.88
CA LEU A 131 -7.87 -21.38 18.65
C LEU A 131 -8.51 -22.76 18.66
N GLY A 132 -9.09 -23.16 19.80
CA GLY A 132 -9.93 -24.34 19.87
C GLY A 132 -11.14 -24.23 18.92
N HIS A 133 -11.83 -25.34 18.68
CA HIS A 133 -12.99 -25.34 17.79
C HIS A 133 -14.09 -24.36 18.24
N SER A 134 -14.49 -24.43 19.52
CA SER A 134 -15.52 -23.56 20.10
C SER A 134 -15.16 -22.09 19.97
N GLU A 135 -13.91 -21.73 20.31
CA GLU A 135 -13.35 -20.38 20.16
C GLU A 135 -13.33 -19.93 18.69
N SER A 136 -12.96 -20.84 17.78
CA SER A 136 -12.94 -20.55 16.33
C SER A 136 -14.35 -20.23 15.81
N LEU A 137 -15.37 -21.00 16.19
CA LEU A 137 -16.75 -20.73 15.77
C LEU A 137 -17.32 -19.48 16.44
N GLU A 138 -17.06 -19.27 17.72
CA GLU A 138 -17.49 -18.06 18.44
C GLU A 138 -16.96 -16.82 17.72
N LEU A 139 -15.66 -16.79 17.40
CA LEU A 139 -15.04 -15.73 16.64
C LEU A 139 -15.70 -15.57 15.25
N LEU A 140 -15.82 -16.67 14.49
CA LEU A 140 -16.35 -16.64 13.12
C LEU A 140 -17.82 -16.22 13.02
N ARG A 141 -18.63 -16.47 14.06
CA ARG A 141 -20.03 -16.04 14.10
C ARG A 141 -20.17 -14.52 14.28
N THR A 142 -19.16 -13.85 14.84
CA THR A 142 -19.17 -12.38 15.03
C THR A 142 -18.64 -11.59 13.85
N VAL A 143 -17.97 -12.27 12.91
CA VAL A 143 -17.40 -11.62 11.72
C VAL A 143 -18.20 -12.01 10.48
N PRO A 144 -18.08 -11.24 9.39
CA PRO A 144 -18.76 -11.59 8.16
C PRO A 144 -18.22 -12.89 7.53
N GLN A 145 -18.99 -13.48 6.61
CA GLN A 145 -18.55 -14.67 5.87
C GLN A 145 -17.42 -14.30 4.89
N GLY A 146 -16.32 -15.05 4.94
CA GLY A 146 -15.21 -14.92 3.99
C GLY A 146 -15.62 -15.14 2.53
N VAL A 147 -14.96 -14.43 1.62
CA VAL A 147 -15.17 -14.52 0.17
C VAL A 147 -13.88 -14.97 -0.49
N PHE A 148 -13.96 -16.04 -1.29
CA PHE A 148 -12.79 -16.66 -1.93
C PHE A 148 -13.11 -17.01 -3.38
N GLN A 149 -12.09 -17.24 -4.18
CA GLN A 149 -12.25 -17.63 -5.57
C GLN A 149 -11.12 -18.54 -6.01
N VAL A 150 -11.47 -19.70 -6.58
CA VAL A 150 -10.49 -20.58 -7.24
C VAL A 150 -11.01 -20.87 -8.64
N ALA A 151 -10.15 -20.65 -9.63
CA ALA A 151 -10.53 -20.68 -11.03
C ALA A 151 -11.71 -19.73 -11.29
N ASP A 152 -12.75 -20.21 -11.96
CA ASP A 152 -13.98 -19.49 -12.27
C ASP A 152 -15.10 -19.72 -11.23
N VAL A 153 -14.75 -20.22 -10.03
CA VAL A 153 -15.69 -20.51 -8.94
C VAL A 153 -15.41 -19.60 -7.75
N THR A 154 -16.36 -18.73 -7.41
CA THR A 154 -16.32 -17.91 -6.20
C THR A 154 -17.24 -18.47 -5.11
N VAL A 155 -16.84 -18.36 -3.85
CA VAL A 155 -17.66 -18.67 -2.68
C VAL A 155 -17.77 -17.45 -1.78
N GLY A 156 -18.91 -17.29 -1.10
CA GLY A 156 -19.16 -16.17 -0.20
C GLY A 156 -20.59 -16.19 0.34
N PRO A 157 -21.09 -15.06 0.86
CA PRO A 157 -22.45 -14.96 1.41
C PRO A 157 -23.57 -15.33 0.43
N LEU A 158 -23.33 -15.22 -0.88
CA LEU A 158 -24.31 -15.62 -1.92
C LEU A 158 -24.23 -17.13 -2.26
N GLY A 159 -23.37 -17.89 -1.57
CA GLY A 159 -23.05 -19.28 -1.84
C GLY A 159 -21.92 -19.42 -2.86
N MET A 160 -21.89 -20.56 -3.56
CA MET A 160 -20.90 -20.86 -4.60
C MET A 160 -21.42 -20.52 -6.00
N LEU A 161 -20.70 -19.68 -6.73
CA LEU A 161 -21.13 -19.08 -7.99
C LEU A 161 -20.05 -19.21 -9.08
N LEU A 162 -20.49 -19.34 -10.33
CA LEU A 162 -19.62 -19.26 -11.50
C LEU A 162 -19.45 -17.80 -11.93
N VAL A 163 -18.21 -17.43 -12.25
CA VAL A 163 -17.81 -16.06 -12.65
C VAL A 163 -16.99 -16.11 -13.94
N PRO A 164 -16.92 -15.02 -14.71
CA PRO A 164 -16.24 -15.04 -16.02
C PRO A 164 -14.71 -15.08 -15.93
N GLU A 165 -14.13 -14.66 -14.81
CA GLU A 165 -12.69 -14.52 -14.66
C GLU A 165 -12.08 -15.69 -13.89
N TYR A 166 -10.89 -16.13 -14.30
CA TYR A 166 -10.10 -17.11 -13.56
C TYR A 166 -9.20 -16.41 -12.53
N ARG A 167 -9.31 -16.75 -11.23
CA ARG A 167 -8.45 -16.21 -10.17
C ARG A 167 -7.95 -17.28 -9.21
N SER A 168 -6.86 -16.97 -8.50
CA SER A 168 -6.32 -17.81 -7.42
C SER A 168 -6.34 -17.04 -6.10
N LEU A 169 -7.46 -17.20 -5.37
CA LEU A 169 -7.70 -16.70 -4.02
C LEU A 169 -8.32 -17.86 -3.20
N PRO A 170 -7.54 -18.91 -2.90
CA PRO A 170 -8.06 -20.07 -2.20
C PRO A 170 -8.48 -19.73 -0.77
N PRO A 171 -9.49 -20.43 -0.23
CA PRO A 171 -9.87 -20.31 1.17
C PRO A 171 -8.72 -20.72 2.11
N THR A 172 -8.76 -20.20 3.33
CA THR A 172 -7.72 -20.45 4.33
C THR A 172 -8.31 -20.55 5.72
N THR A 173 -7.71 -21.38 6.57
CA THR A 173 -8.00 -21.43 8.01
C THR A 173 -7.00 -20.60 8.82
N CYS A 174 -6.16 -19.81 8.16
CA CYS A 174 -5.29 -18.83 8.80
C CYS A 174 -6.15 -17.68 9.32
N GLY A 175 -6.26 -17.61 10.64
CA GLY A 175 -7.15 -16.68 11.33
C GLY A 175 -6.52 -15.30 11.52
N PRO A 176 -6.75 -14.66 12.67
CA PRO A 176 -6.38 -13.26 12.91
C PRO A 176 -4.86 -13.03 12.83
N ALA A 177 -4.47 -11.85 12.35
CA ALA A 177 -3.11 -11.32 12.35
C ALA A 177 -2.92 -10.47 13.61
N ILE A 178 -1.95 -10.83 14.45
CA ILE A 178 -1.74 -10.25 15.78
C ILE A 178 -0.31 -9.75 15.87
N GLU A 179 -0.15 -8.49 16.29
CA GLU A 179 1.17 -7.94 16.61
C GLU A 179 1.60 -8.38 18.00
N CYS A 180 2.86 -8.79 18.12
CA CYS A 180 3.42 -9.15 19.42
C CYS A 180 3.47 -7.93 20.36
N LEU A 181 3.25 -8.18 21.66
CA LEU A 181 3.43 -7.18 22.72
C LEU A 181 4.90 -6.78 22.91
N ASP A 182 5.85 -7.55 22.40
CA ASP A 182 7.26 -7.17 22.39
C ASP A 182 7.51 -6.09 21.31
N PRO A 183 7.97 -4.89 21.70
CA PRO A 183 8.28 -3.82 20.74
C PRO A 183 9.27 -4.22 19.64
N GLY A 184 10.20 -5.16 19.94
CA GLY A 184 11.24 -5.63 19.03
C GLY A 184 10.84 -6.78 18.12
N CYS A 185 9.70 -7.43 18.35
CA CYS A 185 9.24 -8.49 17.45
C CYS A 185 8.56 -7.85 16.24
N VAL A 186 9.16 -7.94 15.05
CA VAL A 186 8.60 -7.39 13.79
C VAL A 186 7.66 -8.36 13.07
N THR A 187 7.45 -9.55 13.62
CA THR A 187 6.64 -10.60 13.02
C THR A 187 5.16 -10.40 13.32
N VAL A 188 4.33 -10.55 12.30
CA VAL A 188 2.88 -10.70 12.47
C VAL A 188 2.59 -12.16 12.78
N HIS A 189 2.02 -12.43 13.94
CA HIS A 189 1.62 -13.77 14.34
C HIS A 189 0.22 -14.09 13.82
N HIS A 190 -0.02 -15.36 13.53
CA HIS A 190 -1.32 -15.81 13.05
C HIS A 190 -1.85 -16.92 13.97
N SER A 191 -3.13 -16.84 14.33
CA SER A 191 -3.82 -17.93 15.01
C SER A 191 -4.52 -18.82 14.00
N ARG A 192 -4.23 -20.13 14.01
CA ARG A 192 -4.95 -21.09 13.16
C ARG A 192 -6.34 -21.36 13.74
N LEU A 193 -7.36 -21.27 12.88
CA LEU A 193 -8.74 -21.64 13.22
C LEU A 193 -8.94 -23.15 13.01
N MET A 194 -9.67 -23.78 13.91
CA MET A 194 -9.86 -25.22 13.95
C MET A 194 -11.31 -25.61 13.65
N THR A 195 -11.48 -26.65 12.84
CA THR A 195 -12.76 -27.30 12.60
C THR A 195 -13.16 -28.16 13.78
N GLY A 196 -14.47 -28.40 13.93
CA GLY A 196 -15.02 -29.31 14.93
C GLY A 196 -14.77 -30.77 14.61
N ASP A 197 -15.10 -31.63 15.57
CA ASP A 197 -15.07 -33.08 15.37
C ASP A 197 -16.25 -33.47 14.47
N THR A 198 -15.94 -33.90 13.25
CA THR A 198 -16.93 -34.25 12.21
C THR A 198 -16.65 -35.65 11.67
N PRO A 199 -17.70 -36.43 11.30
CA PRO A 199 -17.52 -37.75 10.71
C PRO A 199 -16.66 -37.73 9.44
N SER A 200 -16.80 -36.71 8.60
CA SER A 200 -15.95 -36.51 7.41
C SER A 200 -14.50 -36.22 7.76
N GLY A 201 -14.25 -35.48 8.85
CA GLY A 201 -12.90 -35.22 9.36
C GLY A 201 -12.23 -36.49 9.87
N ASP A 202 -12.96 -37.34 10.57
CA ASP A 202 -12.50 -38.67 11.00
C ASP A 202 -12.14 -39.55 9.82
N ALA A 203 -13.02 -39.62 8.81
CA ALA A 203 -12.74 -40.34 7.57
C ALA A 203 -11.51 -39.79 6.83
N TYR A 204 -11.33 -38.47 6.78
CA TYR A 204 -10.17 -37.85 6.15
C TYR A 204 -8.87 -38.15 6.89
N ARG A 205 -8.90 -38.14 8.24
CA ARG A 205 -7.75 -38.52 9.09
C ARG A 205 -7.33 -39.98 8.90
N GLU A 206 -8.25 -40.87 8.56
CA GLU A 206 -7.95 -42.27 8.24
C GLU A 206 -7.24 -42.43 6.88
N ILE A 207 -7.59 -41.60 5.90
CA ILE A 207 -7.02 -41.65 4.53
C ILE A 207 -5.58 -41.11 4.51
N ILE A 208 -5.33 -39.89 5.01
CA ILE A 208 -4.05 -39.17 4.83
C ILE A 208 -2.81 -40.01 5.16
N PRO A 209 -2.72 -40.73 6.31
CA PRO A 209 -1.49 -41.42 6.69
C PRO A 209 -1.11 -42.57 5.75
N GLN A 210 -2.06 -43.05 4.96
CA GLN A 210 -1.92 -44.28 4.16
C GLN A 210 -1.73 -44.00 2.67
N VAL A 211 -1.93 -42.75 2.23
CA VAL A 211 -1.82 -42.37 0.83
C VAL A 211 -0.38 -41.98 0.51
N ALA A 212 0.29 -42.79 -0.31
CA ALA A 212 1.51 -42.38 -0.98
C ALA A 212 1.14 -41.51 -2.20
N VAL A 213 1.59 -40.25 -2.20
CA VAL A 213 1.30 -39.31 -3.28
C VAL A 213 2.40 -39.38 -4.34
N ASP A 214 2.04 -39.64 -5.60
CA ASP A 214 2.95 -39.48 -6.73
C ASP A 214 3.25 -37.98 -6.94
N MET A 215 4.51 -37.58 -6.77
CA MET A 215 4.92 -36.17 -6.82
C MET A 215 4.66 -35.51 -8.18
N ALA A 216 4.70 -36.26 -9.28
CA ALA A 216 4.44 -35.70 -10.60
C ALA A 216 2.94 -35.37 -10.76
N LEU A 217 2.07 -36.25 -10.25
CA LEU A 217 0.64 -35.99 -10.23
C LEU A 217 0.26 -34.89 -9.23
N ALA A 218 0.88 -34.86 -8.05
CA ALA A 218 0.69 -33.77 -7.09
C ALA A 218 1.00 -32.41 -7.72
N ARG A 219 2.10 -32.33 -8.48
CA ARG A 219 2.44 -31.11 -9.22
C ARG A 219 1.37 -30.74 -10.23
N ARG A 220 0.87 -31.68 -11.03
CA ARG A 220 -0.24 -31.40 -11.96
C ARG A 220 -1.51 -30.94 -11.26
N VAL A 221 -1.81 -31.45 -10.06
CA VAL A 221 -2.94 -30.98 -9.25
C VAL A 221 -2.70 -29.56 -8.73
N MET A 222 -1.45 -29.19 -8.43
CA MET A 222 -1.08 -27.81 -8.10
C MET A 222 -1.32 -26.88 -9.30
N ASP A 223 -0.96 -27.33 -10.51
CA ASP A 223 -1.15 -26.57 -11.75
C ASP A 223 -2.65 -26.26 -12.04
N LEU A 224 -3.60 -27.01 -11.46
CA LEU A 224 -5.05 -26.76 -11.60
C LEU A 224 -5.51 -25.45 -10.95
N TYR A 225 -4.79 -24.94 -9.96
CA TYR A 225 -5.09 -23.65 -9.34
C TYR A 225 -3.91 -22.66 -9.42
N LEU A 226 -2.75 -23.12 -9.90
CA LEU A 226 -1.57 -22.33 -10.22
C LEU A 226 -1.08 -22.61 -11.66
N PRO A 227 -1.89 -22.31 -12.69
CA PRO A 227 -1.52 -22.64 -14.07
C PRO A 227 -0.28 -21.86 -14.50
N ASP A 228 0.68 -22.53 -15.14
CA ASP A 228 2.01 -21.98 -15.47
C ASP A 228 1.94 -20.67 -16.27
N ASP A 229 0.96 -20.52 -17.17
CA ASP A 229 0.79 -19.36 -18.04
C ASP A 229 0.39 -18.07 -17.31
N GLU A 230 -0.23 -18.19 -16.14
CA GLU A 230 -0.50 -17.08 -15.22
C GLU A 230 0.51 -17.04 -14.07
N HIS A 231 0.88 -18.19 -13.50
CA HIS A 231 1.78 -18.30 -12.35
C HIS A 231 3.18 -17.75 -12.66
N LEU A 232 3.69 -17.96 -13.87
CA LEU A 232 5.01 -17.50 -14.30
C LEU A 232 5.01 -16.09 -14.90
N ARG A 233 3.91 -15.34 -14.78
CA ARG A 233 3.85 -13.95 -15.25
C ARG A 233 4.49 -13.00 -14.26
N THR A 234 5.22 -12.01 -14.75
CA THR A 234 5.73 -10.90 -13.93
C THR A 234 4.65 -9.91 -13.54
N ASP A 235 3.59 -9.80 -14.34
CA ASP A 235 2.40 -8.99 -14.10
C ASP A 235 1.22 -9.84 -13.57
N ASN A 236 1.52 -10.88 -12.77
CA ASN A 236 0.48 -11.75 -12.21
C ASN A 236 -0.55 -10.93 -11.40
N ARG A 237 -1.83 -11.17 -11.71
CA ARG A 237 -2.98 -10.38 -11.27
C ARG A 237 -3.73 -10.92 -10.06
N TRP A 238 -3.29 -12.04 -9.49
CA TRP A 238 -3.99 -12.67 -8.37
C TRP A 238 -3.96 -11.84 -7.08
N GLY A 239 -3.14 -10.79 -7.02
CA GLY A 239 -3.18 -9.78 -5.95
C GLY A 239 -4.34 -8.76 -6.07
N LEU A 240 -5.06 -8.70 -7.20
CA LEU A 240 -6.13 -7.71 -7.39
C LEU A 240 -7.25 -7.81 -6.34
N PRO A 241 -7.78 -8.99 -5.99
CA PRO A 241 -8.78 -9.11 -4.93
C PRO A 241 -8.30 -8.53 -3.59
N TRP A 242 -7.01 -8.71 -3.26
CA TRP A 242 -6.41 -8.13 -2.05
C TRP A 242 -6.33 -6.61 -2.12
N LEU A 243 -6.06 -6.02 -3.29
CA LEU A 243 -6.10 -4.57 -3.48
C LEU A 243 -7.52 -4.03 -3.28
N LEU A 244 -8.53 -4.72 -3.80
CA LEU A 244 -9.93 -4.28 -3.68
C LEU A 244 -10.40 -4.25 -2.21
N THR A 245 -9.96 -5.19 -1.38
CA THR A 245 -10.39 -5.26 0.02
C THR A 245 -9.47 -4.54 1.00
N ASN A 246 -8.16 -4.64 0.82
CA ASN A 246 -7.14 -4.13 1.75
C ASN A 246 -6.38 -2.92 1.21
N GLY A 247 -6.66 -2.49 -0.03
CA GLY A 247 -6.10 -1.30 -0.66
C GLY A 247 -7.14 -0.19 -0.95
N LEU A 248 -8.42 -0.48 -0.74
CA LEU A 248 -9.53 0.47 -0.86
C LEU A 248 -10.32 0.50 0.46
N SER A 249 -10.85 1.66 0.80
CA SER A 249 -11.87 1.81 1.83
C SER A 249 -13.23 1.27 1.37
N GLU A 250 -14.18 1.16 2.29
CA GLU A 250 -15.53 0.71 1.94
C GLU A 250 -16.24 1.70 1.01
N ALA A 251 -16.10 3.02 1.22
CA ALA A 251 -16.75 3.99 0.33
C ALA A 251 -16.11 4.00 -1.07
N GLU A 252 -14.79 3.82 -1.16
CA GLU A 252 -14.10 3.65 -2.44
C GLU A 252 -14.56 2.37 -3.18
N ARG A 253 -14.71 1.24 -2.45
CA ARG A 253 -15.30 0.01 -3.01
C ARG A 253 -16.74 0.20 -3.49
N ARG A 254 -17.58 0.90 -2.72
CA ARG A 254 -18.95 1.24 -3.12
C ARG A 254 -18.94 2.13 -4.37
N THR A 255 -18.04 3.11 -4.44
CA THR A 255 -17.87 3.98 -5.61
C THR A 255 -17.50 3.18 -6.86
N LEU A 256 -16.63 2.18 -6.73
CA LEU A 256 -16.29 1.27 -7.81
C LEU A 256 -17.51 0.43 -8.23
N LEU A 257 -18.25 -0.15 -7.28
CA LEU A 257 -19.46 -0.93 -7.57
C LEU A 257 -20.54 -0.08 -8.27
N VAL A 258 -20.74 1.18 -7.85
CA VAL A 258 -21.68 2.10 -8.51
C VAL A 258 -21.32 2.31 -9.97
N SER A 259 -20.03 2.49 -10.27
CA SER A 259 -19.54 2.64 -11.64
C SER A 259 -19.83 1.40 -12.50
N LEU A 260 -19.56 0.21 -11.95
CA LEU A 260 -19.81 -1.07 -12.62
C LEU A 260 -21.30 -1.32 -12.86
N LEU A 261 -22.15 -1.05 -11.87
CA LEU A 261 -23.61 -1.18 -11.97
C LEU A 261 -24.23 -0.15 -12.91
N GLY A 262 -23.67 1.06 -12.99
CA GLY A 262 -24.16 2.13 -13.86
C GLY A 262 -24.08 1.76 -15.34
N ASP A 263 -22.94 1.21 -15.74
CA ASP A 263 -22.66 0.80 -17.13
C ASP A 263 -23.07 -0.66 -17.41
N ASN A 264 -23.53 -1.37 -16.38
CA ASN A 264 -23.77 -2.81 -16.40
C ASN A 264 -22.55 -3.62 -16.90
N THR A 265 -21.37 -3.22 -16.46
CA THR A 265 -20.11 -3.84 -16.87
C THR A 265 -20.12 -5.34 -16.56
N ASP A 266 -19.77 -6.16 -17.55
CA ASP A 266 -19.74 -7.62 -17.48
C ASP A 266 -21.04 -8.28 -16.99
N GLY A 267 -22.18 -7.58 -17.09
CA GLY A 267 -23.50 -8.09 -16.71
C GLY A 267 -23.74 -8.17 -15.19
N VAL A 268 -23.08 -7.30 -14.41
CA VAL A 268 -23.21 -7.28 -12.95
C VAL A 268 -24.65 -7.02 -12.48
N ARG A 269 -25.48 -6.26 -13.22
CA ARG A 269 -26.90 -6.06 -12.86
C ARG A 269 -27.72 -7.32 -13.05
N GLU A 270 -27.49 -8.09 -14.11
CA GLU A 270 -28.13 -9.39 -14.31
C GLU A 270 -27.77 -10.35 -13.18
N PHE A 271 -26.53 -10.28 -12.70
CA PHE A 271 -26.09 -11.05 -11.54
C PHE A 271 -26.84 -10.68 -10.27
N VAL A 272 -26.97 -9.38 -9.97
CA VAL A 272 -27.80 -8.86 -8.88
C VAL A 272 -29.24 -9.37 -9.03
N GLY A 273 -29.82 -9.27 -10.22
CA GLY A 273 -31.20 -9.72 -10.47
C GLY A 273 -31.42 -11.21 -10.23
N ARG A 274 -30.41 -12.04 -10.52
CA ARG A 274 -30.46 -13.50 -10.35
C ARG A 274 -30.28 -13.93 -8.89
N HIS A 275 -29.42 -13.25 -8.14
CA HIS A 275 -28.98 -13.72 -6.81
C HIS A 275 -29.51 -12.90 -5.63
N LEU A 276 -29.81 -11.62 -5.85
CA LEU A 276 -30.35 -10.71 -4.84
C LEU A 276 -31.81 -10.29 -5.13
N GLY A 277 -32.31 -10.59 -6.33
CA GLY A 277 -33.69 -10.35 -6.74
C GLY A 277 -33.84 -9.23 -7.76
N ARG A 278 -34.82 -9.39 -8.67
CA ARG A 278 -35.08 -8.44 -9.76
C ARG A 278 -35.44 -7.04 -9.26
N GLU A 279 -36.23 -6.96 -8.19
CA GLU A 279 -36.63 -5.67 -7.61
C GLU A 279 -35.45 -4.82 -7.17
N LEU A 280 -34.38 -5.44 -6.64
CA LEU A 280 -33.16 -4.72 -6.29
C LEU A 280 -32.37 -4.33 -7.54
N ALA A 281 -32.27 -5.21 -8.54
CA ALA A 281 -31.57 -4.93 -9.78
C ALA A 281 -32.16 -3.76 -10.57
N ASP A 282 -33.47 -3.52 -10.45
CA ASP A 282 -34.17 -2.39 -11.10
C ASP A 282 -33.91 -1.04 -10.39
N GLN A 283 -33.31 -1.04 -9.20
CA GLN A 283 -32.97 0.18 -8.46
C GLN A 283 -31.78 0.93 -9.09
N PRO A 284 -31.60 2.23 -8.75
CA PRO A 284 -30.39 2.97 -9.10
C PRO A 284 -29.12 2.32 -8.55
N ALA A 285 -28.01 2.45 -9.28
CA ALA A 285 -26.72 1.83 -8.90
C ALA A 285 -26.26 2.21 -7.48
N THR A 286 -26.46 3.46 -7.07
CA THR A 286 -26.16 3.94 -5.71
C THR A 286 -26.96 3.20 -4.65
N ARG A 287 -28.26 3.00 -4.86
CA ARG A 287 -29.14 2.29 -3.92
C ARG A 287 -28.77 0.82 -3.78
N ILE A 288 -28.44 0.15 -4.89
CA ILE A 288 -27.95 -1.24 -4.86
C ILE A 288 -26.66 -1.31 -4.04
N ALA A 289 -25.69 -0.43 -4.35
CA ALA A 289 -24.41 -0.39 -3.67
C ALA A 289 -24.55 -0.05 -2.19
N GLU A 290 -25.53 0.76 -1.78
CA GLU A 290 -25.87 1.09 -0.39
C GLU A 290 -26.49 -0.10 0.38
N THR A 291 -27.31 -0.91 -0.30
CA THR A 291 -28.08 -2.00 0.32
C THR A 291 -27.23 -3.22 0.67
N VAL A 292 -26.20 -3.50 -0.13
CA VAL A 292 -25.33 -4.68 0.10
C VAL A 292 -24.31 -4.43 1.20
N ASP A 293 -24.00 -5.49 1.96
CA ASP A 293 -22.93 -5.47 2.96
C ASP A 293 -21.54 -5.64 2.31
N GLY A 294 -20.47 -5.43 3.09
CA GLY A 294 -19.10 -5.50 2.59
C GLY A 294 -18.73 -6.80 1.87
N PRO A 295 -19.03 -7.99 2.43
CA PRO A 295 -18.77 -9.26 1.76
C PRO A 295 -19.59 -9.50 0.50
N VAL A 296 -20.89 -9.18 0.50
CA VAL A 296 -21.71 -9.28 -0.72
C VAL A 296 -21.20 -8.33 -1.78
N LEU A 297 -20.85 -7.09 -1.41
CA LEU A 297 -20.22 -6.14 -2.30
C LEU A 297 -18.95 -6.72 -2.91
N PHE A 298 -18.05 -7.28 -2.11
CA PHE A 298 -16.81 -7.85 -2.61
C PHE A 298 -17.06 -9.06 -3.52
N GLN A 299 -17.99 -9.95 -3.16
CA GLN A 299 -18.37 -11.06 -4.03
C GLN A 299 -18.95 -10.57 -5.37
N LEU A 300 -19.72 -9.47 -5.38
CA LEU A 300 -20.20 -8.83 -6.62
C LEU A 300 -19.05 -8.26 -7.45
N LEU A 301 -18.02 -7.64 -6.84
CA LEU A 301 -16.84 -7.18 -7.58
C LEU A 301 -16.14 -8.35 -8.29
N LEU A 302 -16.07 -9.54 -7.66
CA LEU A 302 -15.46 -10.72 -8.26
C LEU A 302 -16.25 -11.32 -9.44
N THR A 303 -17.48 -10.87 -9.70
CA THR A 303 -18.26 -11.28 -10.88
C THR A 303 -17.86 -10.56 -12.17
N VAL A 304 -17.03 -9.53 -12.05
CA VAL A 304 -16.53 -8.71 -13.16
C VAL A 304 -15.13 -9.19 -13.54
N THR A 305 -14.73 -9.02 -14.80
CA THR A 305 -13.37 -9.34 -15.28
C THR A 305 -12.31 -8.41 -14.67
N ASP A 306 -11.06 -8.88 -14.59
CA ASP A 306 -9.97 -8.07 -14.04
C ASP A 306 -9.73 -6.81 -14.89
N GLY A 307 -9.85 -6.92 -16.21
CA GLY A 307 -9.65 -5.79 -17.12
C GLY A 307 -10.68 -4.69 -16.90
N SER A 308 -11.95 -5.07 -16.73
CA SER A 308 -13.04 -4.15 -16.41
C SER A 308 -12.89 -3.51 -15.03
N LEU A 309 -12.51 -4.30 -14.01
CA LEU A 309 -12.25 -3.80 -12.65
C LEU A 309 -11.13 -2.76 -12.64
N VAL A 310 -10.00 -3.08 -13.26
CA VAL A 310 -8.85 -2.16 -13.36
C VAL A 310 -9.22 -0.89 -14.11
N LEU A 311 -9.90 -1.01 -15.26
CA LEU A 311 -10.34 0.16 -16.04
C LEU A 311 -11.25 1.07 -15.20
N LYS A 312 -12.29 0.52 -14.56
CA LYS A 312 -13.22 1.33 -13.76
C LYS A 312 -12.61 1.92 -12.51
N LEU A 313 -11.65 1.23 -11.90
CA LEU A 313 -10.88 1.76 -10.77
C LEU A 313 -9.99 2.92 -11.23
N GLU A 314 -9.30 2.79 -12.36
CA GLU A 314 -8.46 3.86 -12.91
C GLU A 314 -9.26 5.08 -13.35
N GLU A 315 -10.44 4.88 -13.95
CA GLU A 315 -11.37 5.97 -14.24
C GLU A 315 -11.79 6.69 -12.95
N ALA A 316 -12.12 5.95 -11.89
CA ALA A 316 -12.49 6.55 -10.61
C ALA A 316 -11.34 7.32 -9.94
N ILE A 317 -10.09 6.86 -10.11
CA ILE A 317 -8.89 7.56 -9.62
C ILE A 317 -8.66 8.84 -10.42
N ALA A 318 -8.69 8.77 -11.75
CA ALA A 318 -8.44 9.94 -12.60
C ALA A 318 -9.52 11.01 -12.50
N ASP A 319 -10.78 10.60 -12.29
CA ASP A 319 -11.89 11.53 -12.06
C ASP A 319 -11.86 12.15 -10.65
N GLY A 320 -10.94 11.71 -9.77
CA GLY A 320 -10.85 12.14 -8.38
C GLY A 320 -11.96 11.61 -7.46
N ARG A 321 -12.78 10.67 -7.94
CA ARG A 321 -13.81 9.99 -7.13
C ARG A 321 -13.19 9.05 -6.09
N ILE A 322 -12.03 8.49 -6.40
CA ILE A 322 -11.15 7.77 -5.47
C ILE A 322 -9.84 8.56 -5.38
N HIS A 323 -9.59 9.18 -4.23
CA HIS A 323 -8.42 10.04 -4.07
C HIS A 323 -7.19 9.24 -3.64
N VAL A 324 -6.23 9.06 -4.56
CA VAL A 324 -4.90 8.51 -4.28
C VAL A 324 -3.88 9.64 -4.37
N ALA A 325 -3.14 9.88 -3.30
CA ALA A 325 -2.28 11.05 -3.18
C ALA A 325 -0.99 10.92 -4.02
N ARG A 326 -0.27 12.03 -4.25
CA ARG A 326 0.86 12.07 -5.22
C ARG A 326 2.03 11.17 -4.80
N THR A 327 2.26 11.05 -3.49
CA THR A 327 3.32 10.21 -2.93
C THR A 327 2.86 8.80 -2.57
N GLU A 328 1.55 8.59 -2.62
CA GLU A 328 0.91 7.36 -2.18
C GLU A 328 1.10 6.26 -3.23
N THR A 329 1.55 5.10 -2.77
CA THR A 329 1.47 3.85 -3.52
C THR A 329 0.79 2.85 -2.62
N ARG A 330 -0.51 2.65 -2.85
CA ARG A 330 -1.30 1.69 -2.10
C ARG A 330 -0.87 0.28 -2.46
N ARG A 331 -0.73 -0.52 -1.41
CA ARG A 331 -0.47 -1.95 -1.48
C ARG A 331 -1.45 -2.60 -0.51
N PRO A 332 -1.95 -3.81 -0.78
CA PRO A 332 -2.77 -4.52 0.18
C PRO A 332 -2.04 -4.63 1.51
N ILE A 333 -2.63 -4.08 2.58
CA ILE A 333 -2.05 -4.18 3.91
C ILE A 333 -2.37 -5.57 4.46
N ARG A 334 -1.32 -6.28 4.92
CA ARG A 334 -1.40 -7.60 5.57
C ARG A 334 -2.17 -8.65 4.77
N SER A 335 -1.81 -8.83 3.50
CA SER A 335 -2.35 -9.93 2.71
C SER A 335 -1.97 -11.28 3.31
N LYS A 336 -2.95 -12.01 3.85
CA LYS A 336 -2.74 -13.36 4.39
C LYS A 336 -2.72 -14.33 3.21
N HIS A 337 -1.54 -14.86 2.86
CA HIS A 337 -1.37 -15.81 1.75
C HIS A 337 -1.66 -15.22 0.35
N GLU A 338 -1.36 -13.95 0.11
CA GLU A 338 -1.34 -13.43 -1.26
C GLU A 338 -0.35 -14.21 -2.11
N ASN A 339 -0.88 -14.90 -3.11
CA ASN A 339 -0.10 -15.62 -4.09
C ASN A 339 0.16 -14.70 -5.28
N GLY A 340 1.31 -14.04 -5.29
CA GLY A 340 1.74 -13.19 -6.40
C GLY A 340 2.32 -13.98 -7.59
N GLY A 341 2.04 -15.28 -7.69
CA GLY A 341 2.71 -16.16 -8.64
C GLY A 341 4.19 -16.41 -8.29
N TYR A 342 4.93 -16.96 -9.25
CA TYR A 342 6.33 -17.34 -9.10
C TYR A 342 7.25 -16.15 -8.74
N PHE A 343 6.95 -14.98 -9.31
CA PHE A 343 7.72 -13.77 -9.07
C PHE A 343 7.26 -12.98 -7.83
N GLY A 344 6.21 -13.45 -7.13
CA GLY A 344 5.65 -12.73 -5.99
C GLY A 344 5.18 -11.32 -6.38
N SER A 345 4.48 -11.20 -7.50
CA SER A 345 3.90 -9.96 -8.00
C SER A 345 2.90 -9.39 -7.00
N GLU A 346 3.05 -8.11 -6.71
CA GLU A 346 2.19 -7.34 -5.84
C GLU A 346 1.32 -6.41 -6.69
N CYS A 347 0.04 -6.34 -6.33
CA CYS A 347 -0.87 -5.35 -6.90
C CYS A 347 -0.68 -4.00 -6.21
N GLN A 348 -0.49 -2.94 -6.99
CA GLN A 348 -0.25 -1.59 -6.48
C GLN A 348 -1.20 -0.58 -7.15
N ALA A 349 -1.66 0.41 -6.40
CA ALA A 349 -2.41 1.54 -6.96
C ALA A 349 -1.75 2.88 -6.60
N SER A 350 -1.69 3.78 -7.57
CA SER A 350 -1.26 5.18 -7.39
C SER A 350 -2.20 6.12 -8.15
N ARG A 351 -1.91 7.42 -8.14
CA ARG A 351 -2.58 8.39 -9.04
C ARG A 351 -2.47 8.03 -10.53
N LEU A 352 -1.47 7.23 -10.91
CA LEU A 352 -1.22 6.78 -12.30
C LEU A 352 -1.98 5.48 -12.64
N GLY A 353 -2.76 4.95 -11.70
CA GLY A 353 -3.58 3.76 -11.89
C GLY A 353 -3.04 2.51 -11.19
N VAL A 354 -3.47 1.34 -11.66
CA VAL A 354 -3.19 0.03 -11.03
C VAL A 354 -2.10 -0.70 -11.80
N ARG A 355 -1.18 -1.36 -11.11
CA ARG A 355 -0.16 -2.21 -11.74
C ARG A 355 0.08 -3.49 -10.95
N PHE A 356 0.78 -4.42 -11.60
CA PHE A 356 1.23 -5.69 -11.02
C PHE A 356 2.72 -5.80 -11.21
N VAL A 357 3.49 -5.80 -10.12
CA VAL A 357 4.96 -5.74 -10.17
C VAL A 357 5.59 -6.75 -9.21
N PRO A 358 6.63 -7.50 -9.62
CA PRO A 358 7.36 -8.41 -8.73
C PRO A 358 7.94 -7.69 -7.52
N ARG A 359 7.82 -8.29 -6.32
CA ARG A 359 8.41 -7.72 -5.08
C ARG A 359 9.94 -7.80 -5.04
N ASN A 360 10.51 -8.86 -5.61
CA ASN A 360 11.92 -9.24 -5.37
C ASN A 360 12.81 -9.14 -6.61
N VAL A 361 12.28 -8.66 -7.74
CA VAL A 361 13.02 -8.62 -9.01
C VAL A 361 12.73 -7.31 -9.72
N GLU A 362 13.80 -6.58 -10.08
CA GLU A 362 13.69 -5.39 -10.92
C GLU A 362 13.43 -5.80 -12.37
N VAL A 363 12.17 -5.78 -12.78
CA VAL A 363 11.76 -6.17 -14.13
C VAL A 363 11.52 -5.00 -15.07
N ALA A 364 11.48 -3.75 -14.58
CA ALA A 364 11.00 -2.62 -15.37
C ALA A 364 11.79 -2.36 -16.68
N PRO A 365 13.14 -2.36 -16.69
CA PRO A 365 13.90 -2.25 -17.95
C PRO A 365 13.68 -3.43 -18.90
N VAL A 366 13.49 -4.63 -18.36
CA VAL A 366 13.24 -5.84 -19.14
C VAL A 366 11.83 -5.83 -19.73
N ALA A 367 10.84 -5.36 -18.97
CA ALA A 367 9.47 -5.16 -19.41
C ALA A 367 9.40 -4.10 -20.53
N LEU A 368 10.13 -2.99 -20.41
CA LEU A 368 10.22 -1.98 -21.47
C LEU A 368 10.85 -2.55 -22.74
N LYS A 369 11.95 -3.31 -22.62
CA LYS A 369 12.56 -4.01 -23.77
C LYS A 369 11.58 -4.99 -24.42
N HIS A 370 10.85 -5.76 -23.61
CA HIS A 370 9.87 -6.73 -24.10
C HIS A 370 8.72 -6.04 -24.83
N LEU A 371 8.19 -4.94 -24.29
CA LEU A 371 7.18 -4.11 -24.95
C LEU A 371 7.69 -3.65 -26.33
N ILE A 372 8.84 -3.00 -26.40
CA ILE A 372 9.40 -2.50 -27.66
C ILE A 372 9.64 -3.65 -28.65
N THR A 373 10.18 -4.77 -28.18
CA THR A 373 10.47 -5.92 -29.05
C THR A 373 9.18 -6.53 -29.62
N SER A 374 8.10 -6.53 -28.84
CA SER A 374 6.78 -7.01 -29.27
C SER A 374 6.13 -6.05 -30.27
N LEU A 375 6.27 -4.74 -30.06
CA LEU A 375 5.75 -3.70 -30.97
C LEU A 375 6.46 -3.69 -32.34
N TYR A 376 7.75 -4.00 -32.37
CA TYR A 376 8.58 -4.01 -33.57
C TYR A 376 8.86 -5.44 -34.10
N ALA A 377 7.97 -6.39 -33.83
CA ALA A 377 8.07 -7.74 -34.36
C ALA A 377 7.77 -7.78 -35.88
N GLY A 378 8.34 -8.76 -36.60
CA GLY A 378 8.14 -8.91 -38.05
C GLY A 378 8.73 -7.75 -38.87
N ASP A 379 7.97 -7.25 -39.84
CA ASP A 379 8.41 -6.21 -40.80
C ASP A 379 8.76 -4.88 -40.13
N ALA A 380 8.17 -4.57 -38.96
CA ALA A 380 8.47 -3.36 -38.20
C ALA A 380 9.92 -3.34 -37.67
N ARG A 381 10.61 -4.48 -37.64
CA ARG A 381 11.99 -4.57 -37.14
C ARG A 381 12.99 -3.74 -37.94
N GLU A 382 12.74 -3.55 -39.23
CA GLU A 382 13.56 -2.67 -40.08
C GLU A 382 13.42 -1.19 -39.67
N ASP A 383 12.21 -0.75 -39.30
CA ASP A 383 11.99 0.61 -38.80
C ASP A 383 12.71 0.84 -37.48
N LEU A 384 12.70 -0.15 -36.56
CA LEU A 384 13.47 -0.08 -35.33
C LEU A 384 14.98 0.09 -35.60
N ASP A 385 15.52 -0.69 -36.53
CA ASP A 385 16.94 -0.59 -36.90
C ASP A 385 17.28 0.80 -37.45
N TRP A 386 16.41 1.35 -38.31
CA TRP A 386 16.55 2.69 -38.87
C TRP A 386 16.48 3.79 -37.80
N ARG A 387 15.54 3.70 -36.87
CA ARG A 387 15.39 4.64 -35.74
C ARG A 387 16.62 4.65 -34.83
N LEU A 388 17.26 3.49 -34.68
CA LEU A 388 18.45 3.28 -33.83
C LEU A 388 19.78 3.33 -34.59
N ARG A 389 19.81 3.73 -35.86
CA ARG A 389 21.02 3.73 -36.72
C ARG A 389 22.24 4.49 -36.15
N THR A 390 22.02 5.43 -35.24
CA THR A 390 23.09 6.20 -34.59
C THR A 390 23.65 5.52 -33.34
N VAL A 391 23.02 4.43 -32.88
CA VAL A 391 23.44 3.67 -31.70
C VAL A 391 24.41 2.56 -32.14
N PRO A 392 25.56 2.38 -31.49
CA PRO A 392 26.49 1.31 -31.81
C PRO A 392 25.85 -0.08 -31.65
N GLY A 393 26.07 -0.98 -32.61
CA GLY A 393 25.60 -2.36 -32.56
C GLY A 393 25.47 -3.01 -33.94
N ASN A 394 25.63 -4.34 -33.98
CA ASN A 394 25.62 -5.14 -35.21
C ASN A 394 24.21 -5.43 -35.74
N ASP A 395 23.20 -5.37 -34.87
CA ASP A 395 21.81 -5.65 -35.19
C ASP A 395 20.87 -4.79 -34.33
N ALA A 396 19.60 -4.71 -34.73
CA ALA A 396 18.57 -3.90 -34.07
C ALA A 396 18.41 -4.18 -32.56
N MET A 397 18.58 -5.44 -32.12
CA MET A 397 18.42 -5.80 -30.70
C MET A 397 19.64 -5.40 -29.89
N THR A 398 20.84 -5.60 -30.44
CA THR A 398 22.08 -5.12 -29.81
C THR A 398 22.07 -3.59 -29.69
N ARG A 399 21.58 -2.88 -30.72
CA ARG A 399 21.39 -1.43 -30.68
C ARG A 399 20.34 -1.01 -29.66
N LEU A 400 19.21 -1.72 -29.58
CA LEU A 400 18.18 -1.47 -28.58
C LEU A 400 18.74 -1.64 -27.16
N ASP A 401 19.54 -2.68 -26.91
CA ASP A 401 20.20 -2.89 -25.62
C ASP A 401 21.15 -1.76 -25.25
N GLY A 402 21.93 -1.26 -26.20
CA GLY A 402 22.78 -0.07 -25.99
C GLY A 402 21.96 1.19 -25.69
N TYR A 403 20.87 1.38 -26.43
CA TYR A 403 19.99 2.54 -26.29
C TYR A 403 19.29 2.58 -24.92
N LEU A 404 18.69 1.46 -24.48
CA LEU A 404 18.00 1.34 -23.19
C LEU A 404 18.93 1.52 -21.98
N ARG A 405 20.23 1.23 -22.12
CA ARG A 405 21.22 1.43 -21.05
C ARG A 405 21.64 2.88 -20.86
N THR A 406 21.47 3.73 -21.87
CA THR A 406 22.04 5.08 -21.90
C THR A 406 20.99 6.18 -21.97
N THR A 407 19.76 5.84 -22.36
CA THR A 407 18.69 6.79 -22.58
C THR A 407 17.64 6.70 -21.48
N PRO A 408 17.15 7.83 -20.94
CA PRO A 408 16.06 7.83 -19.97
C PRO A 408 14.79 7.14 -20.51
N PRO A 409 14.09 6.31 -19.72
CA PRO A 409 12.90 5.56 -20.16
C PRO A 409 11.80 6.41 -20.79
N ARG A 410 11.60 7.64 -20.27
CA ARG A 410 10.62 8.60 -20.80
C ARG A 410 10.94 9.00 -22.25
N GLU A 411 12.21 9.25 -22.57
CA GLU A 411 12.64 9.55 -23.94
C GLU A 411 12.51 8.33 -24.86
N VAL A 412 12.76 7.13 -24.33
CA VAL A 412 12.58 5.88 -25.08
C VAL A 412 11.12 5.71 -25.50
N ILE A 413 10.17 5.89 -24.58
CA ILE A 413 8.74 5.79 -24.89
C ILE A 413 8.31 6.86 -25.88
N ALA A 414 8.70 8.11 -25.66
CA ALA A 414 8.37 9.22 -26.56
C ALA A 414 8.81 8.91 -28.01
N ARG A 415 10.08 8.54 -28.20
CA ARG A 415 10.68 8.35 -29.53
C ARG A 415 10.33 7.02 -30.20
N LEU A 416 10.19 5.94 -29.44
CA LEU A 416 9.98 4.60 -30.01
C LEU A 416 8.52 4.16 -30.01
N ILE A 417 7.63 4.83 -29.29
CA ILE A 417 6.22 4.44 -29.20
C ILE A 417 5.29 5.57 -29.63
N LEU A 418 5.42 6.77 -29.06
CA LEU A 418 4.45 7.85 -29.28
C LEU A 418 4.54 8.48 -30.68
N ASP A 419 5.72 8.42 -31.32
CA ASP A 419 5.95 8.92 -32.69
C ASP A 419 5.07 8.24 -33.76
N ASP A 420 4.45 7.09 -33.47
CA ASP A 420 3.56 6.39 -34.40
C ASP A 420 2.25 5.96 -33.70
N ARG A 421 1.12 6.43 -34.24
CA ARG A 421 -0.23 6.10 -33.72
C ARG A 421 -0.51 4.60 -33.71
N ALA A 422 -0.05 3.85 -34.71
CA ALA A 422 -0.26 2.40 -34.79
C ALA A 422 0.53 1.67 -33.69
N LEU A 423 1.79 2.07 -33.46
CA LEU A 423 2.61 1.54 -32.37
C LEU A 423 2.02 1.88 -31.00
N LEU A 424 1.53 3.10 -30.83
CA LEU A 424 0.88 3.52 -29.59
C LEU A 424 -0.37 2.70 -29.27
N LEU A 425 -1.24 2.47 -30.27
CA LEU A 425 -2.42 1.63 -30.09
C LEU A 425 -2.07 0.15 -29.85
N ALA A 426 -0.99 -0.34 -30.45
CA ALA A 426 -0.47 -1.68 -30.14
C ALA A 426 0.08 -1.74 -28.71
N ALA A 427 0.77 -0.69 -28.25
CA ALA A 427 1.29 -0.62 -26.89
C ALA A 427 0.17 -0.67 -25.83
N PHE A 428 -0.98 -0.05 -26.09
CA PHE A 428 -2.14 -0.13 -25.20
C PHE A 428 -2.67 -1.56 -25.05
N ARG A 429 -2.54 -2.40 -26.08
CA ARG A 429 -2.93 -3.82 -26.03
C ARG A 429 -1.90 -4.65 -25.27
N GLU A 430 -0.62 -4.38 -25.51
CA GLU A 430 0.50 -5.09 -24.87
C GLU A 430 0.64 -4.79 -23.38
N LEU A 431 0.42 -3.53 -22.96
CA LEU A 431 0.48 -3.13 -21.55
C LEU A 431 -0.64 -3.73 -20.69
N ARG A 432 -1.66 -4.34 -21.33
CA ARG A 432 -2.83 -5.03 -20.78
C ARG A 432 -3.61 -4.22 -19.72
N TYR A 433 -4.90 -4.02 -19.98
CA TYR A 433 -5.89 -3.35 -19.11
C TYR A 433 -5.51 -1.97 -18.52
N GLY A 434 -6.55 -1.19 -18.21
CA GLY A 434 -6.39 0.17 -17.70
C GLY A 434 -6.75 1.25 -18.72
N MET A 435 -6.71 2.49 -18.24
CA MET A 435 -7.21 3.66 -18.93
C MET A 435 -6.09 4.30 -19.77
N PHE A 436 -5.99 3.85 -21.01
CA PHE A 436 -5.16 4.45 -22.04
C PHE A 436 -6.02 5.15 -23.10
N ARG A 437 -5.65 6.40 -23.43
CA ARG A 437 -6.32 7.21 -24.45
C ARG A 437 -5.26 7.93 -25.28
N LEU A 438 -5.55 8.20 -26.54
CA LEU A 438 -4.64 8.96 -27.39
C LEU A 438 -4.57 10.41 -26.86
N PRO A 439 -3.37 10.96 -26.64
CA PRO A 439 -3.20 12.29 -26.09
C PRO A 439 -3.59 13.34 -27.14
N ARG A 440 -4.17 14.44 -26.68
CA ARG A 440 -4.57 15.60 -27.49
C ARG A 440 -3.75 16.84 -27.18
N THR A 441 -3.09 16.85 -26.02
CA THR A 441 -2.25 17.95 -25.53
C THR A 441 -0.89 17.40 -25.08
N PRO A 442 0.16 18.25 -25.03
CA PRO A 442 1.46 17.86 -24.47
C PRO A 442 1.38 17.38 -23.02
N ASP A 443 0.45 17.93 -22.23
CA ASP A 443 0.24 17.53 -20.84
C ASP A 443 -0.36 16.12 -20.76
N GLU A 444 -1.37 15.83 -21.59
CA GLU A 444 -1.94 14.48 -21.71
C GLU A 444 -0.91 13.47 -22.22
N GLU A 445 0.00 13.90 -23.10
CA GLU A 445 1.11 13.07 -23.58
C GLU A 445 2.09 12.73 -22.46
N SER A 446 2.50 13.74 -21.66
CA SER A 446 3.38 13.52 -20.52
C SER A 446 2.73 12.58 -19.50
N GLU A 447 1.45 12.78 -19.17
CA GLU A 447 0.72 11.91 -18.26
C GLU A 447 0.61 10.48 -18.80
N LEU A 448 0.39 10.32 -20.10
CA LEU A 448 0.36 9.00 -20.73
C LEU A 448 1.70 8.28 -20.60
N ILE A 449 2.83 8.97 -20.83
CA ILE A 449 4.16 8.38 -20.64
C ILE A 449 4.33 7.92 -19.20
N ASP A 450 3.97 8.75 -18.22
CA ASP A 450 4.07 8.40 -16.80
C ASP A 450 3.24 7.15 -16.47
N ARG A 451 2.01 7.04 -17.01
CA ARG A 451 1.16 5.86 -16.84
C ARG A 451 1.76 4.61 -17.47
N MET A 452 2.35 4.73 -18.67
CA MET A 452 3.02 3.60 -19.32
C MET A 452 4.24 3.14 -18.53
N LEU A 453 5.07 4.07 -18.05
CA LEU A 453 6.22 3.76 -17.18
C LEU A 453 5.77 3.12 -15.87
N TRP A 454 4.73 3.66 -15.25
CA TRP A 454 4.13 3.11 -14.04
C TRP A 454 3.73 1.64 -14.23
N LYS A 455 3.01 1.34 -15.32
CA LYS A 455 2.56 -0.01 -15.68
C LYS A 455 3.71 -0.97 -15.94
N LEU A 456 4.80 -0.50 -16.54
CA LEU A 456 6.03 -1.27 -16.75
C LEU A 456 6.81 -1.53 -15.45
N GLY A 457 6.46 -0.86 -14.35
CA GLY A 457 7.08 -1.07 -13.04
C GLY A 457 8.10 -0.01 -12.63
N TYR A 458 8.24 1.08 -13.39
CA TYR A 458 9.08 2.21 -12.98
C TYR A 458 8.46 2.95 -11.77
N PRO A 459 9.29 3.50 -10.86
CA PRO A 459 8.78 4.28 -9.73
C PRO A 459 8.07 5.55 -10.22
N GLN A 460 7.23 6.13 -9.36
CA GLN A 460 6.69 7.47 -9.60
C GLN A 460 7.80 8.51 -9.50
N ASP A 461 7.65 9.62 -10.22
CA ASP A 461 8.55 10.75 -10.09
C ASP A 461 8.63 11.27 -8.66
N THR A 462 9.83 11.71 -8.29
CA THR A 462 10.08 12.35 -7.01
C THR A 462 9.23 13.63 -6.89
N PRO A 463 8.50 13.82 -5.79
CA PRO A 463 7.77 15.06 -5.56
C PRO A 463 8.72 16.26 -5.53
N ASP A 464 8.21 17.40 -5.98
CA ASP A 464 8.93 18.67 -5.88
C ASP A 464 9.26 18.98 -4.42
N SER A 465 10.43 19.61 -4.18
CA SER A 465 10.78 20.09 -2.84
C SER A 465 9.76 21.12 -2.34
N PRO A 466 9.41 21.14 -1.02
CA PRO A 466 8.42 22.08 -0.48
C PRO A 466 8.72 23.57 -0.73
N ASP A 467 10.00 23.93 -0.89
CA ASP A 467 10.46 25.30 -1.08
C ASP A 467 10.49 25.77 -2.54
N THR A 468 10.21 24.88 -3.51
CA THR A 468 10.23 25.17 -4.96
C THR A 468 9.42 26.41 -5.31
N ALA A 469 8.19 26.54 -4.80
CA ALA A 469 7.33 27.69 -5.08
C ALA A 469 7.92 29.01 -4.56
N VAL A 470 8.50 29.01 -3.36
CA VAL A 470 9.12 30.20 -2.75
C VAL A 470 10.34 30.63 -3.58
N ARG A 471 11.17 29.67 -4.01
CA ARG A 471 12.33 29.97 -4.87
C ARG A 471 11.91 30.48 -6.25
N GLN A 472 10.89 29.89 -6.86
CA GLN A 472 10.35 30.32 -8.15
C GLN A 472 9.84 31.77 -8.08
N PHE A 473 8.97 32.10 -7.13
CA PHE A 473 8.47 33.47 -6.98
C PHE A 473 9.58 34.45 -6.58
N GLY A 474 10.55 34.03 -5.76
CA GLY A 474 11.71 34.86 -5.40
C GLY A 474 12.60 35.18 -6.61
N ALA A 475 12.84 34.20 -7.47
CA ALA A 475 13.58 34.38 -8.71
C ALA A 475 12.80 35.26 -9.72
N GLN A 476 11.49 35.05 -9.87
CA GLN A 476 10.62 35.89 -10.70
C GLN A 476 10.64 37.34 -10.22
N LEU A 477 10.47 37.57 -8.92
CA LEU A 477 10.49 38.91 -8.32
C LEU A 477 11.85 39.59 -8.53
N THR A 478 12.94 38.87 -8.32
CA THR A 478 14.30 39.39 -8.57
C THR A 478 14.52 39.69 -10.06
N GLY A 479 14.02 38.83 -10.95
CA GLY A 479 14.06 39.02 -12.39
C GLY A 479 13.34 40.28 -12.85
N LEU A 480 12.12 40.52 -12.35
CA LEU A 480 11.35 41.75 -12.62
C LEU A 480 12.12 43.00 -12.18
N LEU A 481 12.78 42.97 -11.02
CA LEU A 481 13.58 44.08 -10.53
C LEU A 481 14.87 44.32 -11.35
N LEU A 482 15.39 43.30 -12.04
CA LEU A 482 16.59 43.38 -12.88
C LEU A 482 16.28 43.81 -14.33
N THR A 483 15.15 43.39 -14.89
CA THR A 483 14.67 43.79 -16.23
C THR A 483 14.05 45.20 -16.26
N SER A 484 14.02 45.87 -15.11
CA SER A 484 13.46 47.20 -14.85
C SER A 484 14.15 48.39 -15.58
N THR A 485 14.92 48.16 -16.64
CA THR A 485 15.50 49.21 -17.51
C THR A 485 14.63 49.56 -18.73
N GLY A 486 13.47 48.90 -18.93
CA GLY A 486 12.56 49.13 -20.05
C GLY A 486 11.50 50.25 -19.84
N PRO A 487 10.81 50.68 -20.92
CA PRO A 487 9.96 51.89 -20.97
C PRO A 487 8.57 51.77 -20.30
N SER A 488 8.33 50.79 -19.42
CA SER A 488 7.04 50.59 -18.75
C SER A 488 6.69 51.73 -17.77
N SER A 489 5.38 52.02 -17.63
CA SER A 489 4.86 52.96 -16.63
C SER A 489 5.27 52.54 -15.20
N PRO A 490 5.63 53.47 -14.31
CA PRO A 490 5.95 53.18 -12.90
C PRO A 490 4.80 52.52 -12.12
N VAL A 491 3.55 52.75 -12.51
CA VAL A 491 2.34 52.23 -11.83
C VAL A 491 2.15 50.74 -12.16
N ASP A 492 2.12 50.38 -13.44
CA ASP A 492 2.01 48.98 -13.89
C ASP A 492 3.13 48.10 -13.31
N ARG A 493 4.34 48.68 -13.19
CA ARG A 493 5.50 48.00 -12.58
C ARG A 493 5.31 47.72 -11.08
N ALA A 494 4.75 48.66 -10.33
CA ALA A 494 4.50 48.47 -8.92
C ALA A 494 3.43 47.38 -8.71
N GLU A 495 2.41 47.33 -9.56
CA GLU A 495 1.38 46.28 -9.54
C GLU A 495 1.95 44.89 -9.87
N ASP A 496 2.81 44.76 -10.89
CA ASP A 496 3.48 43.49 -11.22
C ASP A 496 4.34 42.98 -10.05
N VAL A 497 5.12 43.88 -9.44
CA VAL A 497 5.97 43.55 -8.27
C VAL A 497 5.11 43.18 -7.06
N ARG A 498 3.97 43.86 -6.83
CA ARG A 498 3.03 43.47 -5.77
C ARG A 498 2.43 42.10 -6.02
N SER A 499 1.96 41.82 -7.24
CA SER A 499 1.34 40.55 -7.59
C SER A 499 2.27 39.36 -7.33
N VAL A 500 3.51 39.41 -7.83
CA VAL A 500 4.51 38.35 -7.59
C VAL A 500 4.94 38.33 -6.12
N GLY A 501 5.11 39.50 -5.48
CA GLY A 501 5.46 39.60 -4.07
C GLY A 501 4.43 38.95 -3.15
N ILE A 502 3.14 39.20 -3.37
CA ILE A 502 2.04 38.58 -2.60
C ILE A 502 2.10 37.05 -2.72
N ASN A 503 2.31 36.53 -3.93
CA ASN A 503 2.45 35.08 -4.16
C ASN A 503 3.67 34.50 -3.44
N LEU A 504 4.82 35.19 -3.46
CA LEU A 504 6.02 34.81 -2.72
C LEU A 504 5.74 34.69 -1.21
N PHE A 505 5.17 35.73 -0.59
CA PHE A 505 4.93 35.72 0.86
C PHE A 505 3.84 34.73 1.27
N THR A 506 2.82 34.54 0.44
CA THR A 506 1.81 33.49 0.65
C THR A 506 2.44 32.10 0.60
N ALA A 507 3.34 31.85 -0.36
CA ALA A 507 4.08 30.59 -0.45
C ALA A 507 5.02 30.41 0.75
N LEU A 508 5.70 31.49 1.18
CA LEU A 508 6.56 31.47 2.35
C LEU A 508 5.79 31.16 3.62
N GLU A 509 4.67 31.84 3.91
CA GLU A 509 3.83 31.57 5.09
C GLU A 509 3.36 30.10 5.15
N ARG A 510 2.95 29.53 3.99
CA ARG A 510 2.58 28.11 3.88
C ARG A 510 3.76 27.18 4.17
N LEU A 511 4.93 27.49 3.61
CA LEU A 511 6.16 26.73 3.84
C LEU A 511 6.56 26.77 5.32
N LEU A 512 6.63 27.97 5.93
CA LEU A 512 6.98 28.12 7.34
C LEU A 512 6.03 27.37 8.26
N THR A 513 4.72 27.42 7.97
CA THR A 513 3.73 26.66 8.75
C THR A 513 3.99 25.15 8.64
N SER A 514 4.26 24.65 7.43
CA SER A 514 4.55 23.23 7.21
C SER A 514 5.86 22.78 7.86
N THR A 515 6.91 23.60 7.74
CA THR A 515 8.22 23.36 8.34
C THR A 515 8.13 23.37 9.86
N LEU A 516 7.50 24.38 10.46
CA LEU A 516 7.36 24.49 11.91
C LEU A 516 6.61 23.28 12.47
N ARG A 517 5.50 22.89 11.84
CA ARG A 517 4.75 21.67 12.16
C ARG A 517 5.63 20.43 12.12
N PHE A 518 6.35 20.23 11.02
CA PHE A 518 7.21 19.07 10.84
C PHE A 518 8.33 19.03 11.88
N VAL A 519 9.07 20.12 12.07
CA VAL A 519 10.22 20.16 13.00
C VAL A 519 9.75 19.99 14.44
N CYS A 520 8.65 20.64 14.84
CA CYS A 520 8.08 20.50 16.16
C CYS A 520 7.73 19.03 16.44
N TRP A 521 6.97 18.41 15.53
CA TRP A 521 6.60 17.00 15.67
C TRP A 521 7.84 16.09 15.67
N ALA A 522 8.77 16.29 14.74
CA ALA A 522 9.93 15.44 14.57
C ALA A 522 10.85 15.43 15.80
N LEU A 523 11.10 16.61 16.40
CA LEU A 523 12.03 16.74 17.53
C LEU A 523 11.37 16.45 18.89
N LEU A 524 10.08 16.78 19.02
CA LEU A 524 9.37 16.76 20.30
C LEU A 524 8.30 15.68 20.40
N SER A 525 8.11 14.81 19.41
CA SER A 525 7.25 13.62 19.54
C SER A 525 8.06 12.36 19.82
N ASP A 526 7.36 11.31 20.27
CA ASP A 526 7.93 9.97 20.42
C ASP A 526 8.07 9.35 19.00
N PRO A 527 9.29 9.10 18.49
CA PRO A 527 9.48 8.46 17.19
C PRO A 527 9.15 6.95 17.22
N TYR A 528 9.10 6.36 18.42
CA TYR A 528 8.89 4.94 18.65
C TYR A 528 7.71 4.69 19.63
N PRO A 529 6.49 5.15 19.28
CA PRO A 529 5.31 4.90 20.12
C PRO A 529 4.95 3.41 20.17
N ASP A 530 4.05 3.07 21.09
CA ASP A 530 3.54 1.71 21.26
C ASP A 530 2.73 1.23 20.05
N GLU A 531 2.05 2.17 19.38
CA GLU A 531 1.33 1.94 18.14
C GLU A 531 2.34 1.83 16.98
N ARG A 532 2.62 0.60 16.56
CA ARG A 532 3.66 0.31 15.56
C ARG A 532 3.42 1.02 14.23
N ASN A 533 2.17 1.16 13.80
CA ASN A 533 1.81 1.87 12.57
C ASN A 533 2.18 3.37 12.61
N ARG A 534 2.35 3.97 13.80
CA ARG A 534 2.76 5.37 13.98
C ARG A 534 4.29 5.57 14.05
N ARG A 535 5.07 4.50 14.18
CA ARG A 535 6.54 4.58 14.28
C ARG A 535 7.15 5.17 13.02
N PHE A 536 7.97 6.21 13.21
CA PHE A 536 8.65 6.92 12.13
C PHE A 536 7.71 7.39 11.00
N VAL A 537 6.46 7.75 11.30
CA VAL A 537 5.49 8.24 10.30
C VAL A 537 5.11 9.68 10.55
N PHE A 538 5.45 10.56 9.61
CA PHE A 538 4.94 11.91 9.60
C PHE A 538 3.58 11.96 8.91
N ARG A 539 2.56 12.36 9.67
CA ARG A 539 1.22 12.75 9.17
C ARG A 539 0.87 14.13 9.64
N ARG A 540 0.21 14.89 8.76
CA ARG A 540 -0.07 16.31 8.98
C ARG A 540 -0.94 16.54 10.21
N SER A 541 -2.05 15.82 10.37
CA SER A 541 -2.98 15.97 11.50
C SER A 541 -2.33 15.67 12.85
N TRP A 542 -1.48 14.65 12.92
CA TRP A 542 -0.76 14.31 14.14
C TRP A 542 0.23 15.40 14.52
N ALA A 543 0.95 15.94 13.53
CA ALA A 543 1.88 17.02 13.74
C ALA A 543 1.19 18.35 14.05
N ASP A 544 0.00 18.62 13.50
CA ASP A 544 -0.84 19.79 13.85
C ASP A 544 -1.24 19.76 15.33
N ARG A 545 -1.69 18.60 15.84
CA ARG A 545 -1.99 18.42 17.27
C ARG A 545 -0.77 18.64 18.15
N SER A 546 0.35 18.02 17.79
CA SER A 546 1.62 18.18 18.52
C SER A 546 2.10 19.63 18.56
N LEU A 547 1.99 20.35 17.44
CA LEU A 547 2.36 21.76 17.36
C LEU A 547 1.45 22.63 18.22
N ALA A 548 0.13 22.43 18.15
CA ALA A 548 -0.85 23.18 18.94
C ALA A 548 -0.60 22.98 20.44
N GLU A 549 -0.39 21.75 20.89
CA GLU A 549 -0.08 21.43 22.29
C GLU A 549 1.23 22.09 22.75
N THR A 550 2.27 22.02 21.92
CA THR A 550 3.60 22.58 22.25
C THR A 550 3.59 24.10 22.31
N MET A 551 2.92 24.75 21.36
CA MET A 551 2.89 26.23 21.26
C MET A 551 1.91 26.86 22.26
N SER A 552 0.90 26.13 22.73
CA SER A 552 -0.06 26.62 23.73
C SER A 552 0.49 26.54 25.17
N ASP A 553 1.55 25.77 25.41
CA ASP A 553 2.20 25.71 26.72
C ASP A 553 2.96 27.02 27.00
N PRO A 554 2.60 27.78 28.07
CA PRO A 554 3.19 29.08 28.36
C PRO A 554 4.68 29.01 28.77
N ALA A 555 5.22 27.84 29.13
CA ALA A 555 6.61 27.72 29.55
C ALA A 555 7.60 28.07 28.41
N GLY A 556 8.55 28.99 28.63
CA GLY A 556 9.54 29.35 27.59
C GLY A 556 9.00 30.17 26.42
N VAL A 557 7.76 30.64 26.51
CA VAL A 557 7.16 31.54 25.51
C VAL A 557 7.45 33.00 25.89
N PRO A 558 8.03 33.82 24.98
CA PRO A 558 8.23 35.25 25.24
C PRO A 558 6.92 36.00 25.50
N VAL A 559 6.98 37.04 26.35
CA VAL A 559 5.84 37.93 26.60
C VAL A 559 5.40 38.59 25.29
N GLY A 560 4.12 38.45 24.94
CA GLY A 560 3.54 39.01 23.71
C GLY A 560 3.60 38.10 22.48
N PHE A 561 4.12 36.87 22.61
CA PHE A 561 3.96 35.84 21.58
C PHE A 561 2.57 35.20 21.70
N ASP A 562 1.74 35.39 20.67
CA ASP A 562 0.39 34.82 20.58
C ASP A 562 0.31 33.97 19.31
N TYR A 563 0.35 32.65 19.50
CA TYR A 563 0.26 31.67 18.41
C TYR A 563 -1.17 31.14 18.34
N ASP A 564 -1.85 31.34 17.22
CA ASP A 564 -3.20 30.80 16.98
C ASP A 564 -3.09 29.30 16.61
N PRO A 565 -3.58 28.36 17.45
CA PRO A 565 -3.59 26.94 17.14
C PRO A 565 -4.43 26.58 15.90
N ALA A 566 -5.37 27.44 15.49
CA ALA A 566 -6.13 27.29 14.25
C ALA A 566 -5.31 27.60 12.99
N GLY A 567 -4.03 27.95 13.14
CA GLY A 567 -3.10 28.18 12.04
C GLY A 567 -3.18 29.56 11.39
N ARG A 568 -3.94 30.50 11.95
CA ARG A 568 -4.06 31.88 11.44
C ARG A 568 -2.95 32.78 12.00
N ASN A 569 -1.71 32.39 11.75
CA ASN A 569 -0.54 33.08 12.27
C ASN A 569 0.04 34.04 11.22
N SER A 570 0.43 35.24 11.67
CA SER A 570 1.13 36.20 10.79
C SER A 570 2.57 35.72 10.50
N LEU A 571 3.17 36.22 9.42
CA LEU A 571 4.56 35.91 9.08
C LEU A 571 5.54 36.20 10.24
N GLY A 572 5.34 37.30 10.98
CA GLY A 572 6.17 37.63 12.14
C GLY A 572 6.07 36.60 13.26
N VAL A 573 4.85 36.13 13.57
CA VAL A 573 4.62 35.06 14.57
C VAL A 573 5.27 33.76 14.12
N LEU A 574 5.15 33.40 12.83
CA LEU A 574 5.77 32.19 12.28
C LEU A 574 7.30 32.23 12.38
N ILE A 575 7.93 33.37 12.08
CA ILE A 575 9.39 33.54 12.22
C ILE A 575 9.82 33.40 13.69
N GLN A 576 9.11 34.07 14.60
CA GLN A 576 9.40 34.00 16.04
C GLN A 576 9.21 32.60 16.60
N ALA A 577 8.23 31.84 16.09
CA ALA A 577 7.93 30.49 16.54
C ALA A 577 9.12 29.50 16.40
N PHE A 578 10.03 29.71 15.44
CA PHE A 578 11.26 28.90 15.34
C PHE A 578 12.21 29.12 16.53
N ARG A 579 12.29 30.36 17.04
CA ARG A 579 13.07 30.65 18.26
C ARG A 579 12.41 30.02 19.49
N VAL A 580 11.07 30.13 19.59
CA VAL A 580 10.30 29.50 20.66
C VAL A 580 10.50 27.99 20.66
N LEU A 581 10.44 27.35 19.48
CA LEU A 581 10.69 25.92 19.35
C LEU A 581 12.09 25.52 19.83
N ALA A 582 13.12 26.30 19.48
CA ALA A 582 14.47 26.05 19.97
C ALA A 582 14.55 26.12 21.52
N THR A 583 13.88 27.10 22.14
CA THR A 583 13.79 27.21 23.60
C THR A 583 13.02 26.04 24.22
N LYS A 584 11.93 25.58 23.60
CA LYS A 584 11.19 24.39 24.05
C LYS A 584 12.05 23.13 24.01
N CYS A 585 12.84 22.95 22.94
CA CYS A 585 13.80 21.85 22.86
C CYS A 585 14.83 21.91 24.00
N GLU A 586 15.37 23.08 24.33
CA GLU A 586 16.30 23.24 25.46
C GLU A 586 15.67 22.87 26.81
N GLN A 587 14.42 23.27 27.04
CA GLN A 587 13.70 22.88 28.26
C GLN A 587 13.49 21.37 28.37
N VAL A 588 13.26 20.69 27.25
CA VAL A 588 13.20 19.22 27.22
C VAL A 588 14.56 18.62 27.55
N LEU A 589 15.66 19.20 27.06
CA LEU A 589 17.03 18.76 27.40
C LEU A 589 17.34 18.94 28.90
N GLU A 590 16.87 20.03 29.52
CA GLU A 590 17.03 20.27 30.96
C GLU A 590 16.22 19.30 31.84
N ARG A 591 15.16 18.70 31.27
CA ARG A 591 14.24 17.78 31.94
C ARG A 591 14.34 16.35 31.39
N GLU A 592 15.52 15.92 30.96
CA GLU A 592 15.78 14.59 30.38
C GLU A 592 15.12 13.45 31.16
N GLY A 593 15.23 13.47 32.49
CA GLY A 593 14.67 12.44 33.38
C GLY A 593 13.16 12.25 33.28
N ASP A 594 12.40 13.27 32.88
CA ASP A 594 10.93 13.20 32.76
C ASP A 594 10.48 12.42 31.52
N PHE A 595 11.38 12.21 30.56
CA PHE A 595 11.07 11.66 29.24
C PHE A 595 11.70 10.28 28.99
N VAL A 596 12.36 9.70 29.99
CA VAL A 596 12.97 8.36 29.90
C VAL A 596 11.89 7.32 29.58
N ARG A 597 12.18 6.46 28.60
CA ARG A 597 11.29 5.38 28.19
C ARG A 597 11.26 4.27 29.25
N ASP A 598 10.06 3.78 29.53
CA ASP A 598 9.86 2.59 30.37
C ASP A 598 10.60 1.38 29.78
N GLU A 599 11.30 0.62 30.63
CA GLU A 599 12.04 -0.59 30.27
C GLU A 599 11.15 -1.61 29.54
N ALA A 600 9.86 -1.71 29.88
CA ALA A 600 8.90 -2.60 29.20
C ALA A 600 8.62 -2.18 27.73
N ARG A 601 8.94 -0.94 27.36
CA ARG A 601 8.81 -0.40 26.00
C ARG A 601 10.13 -0.47 25.22
N VAL A 602 11.20 -0.99 25.82
CA VAL A 602 12.48 -1.22 25.17
C VAL A 602 12.46 -2.60 24.49
N PRO A 603 12.88 -2.72 23.20
CA PRO A 603 12.94 -4.00 22.50
C PRO A 603 13.79 -5.05 23.22
N PHE A 604 13.37 -6.32 23.16
CA PHE A 604 14.11 -7.41 23.83
C PHE A 604 15.56 -7.57 23.36
N PHE A 605 15.86 -7.27 22.09
CA PHE A 605 17.22 -7.41 21.56
C PHE A 605 18.18 -6.38 22.18
N ALA A 606 17.67 -5.22 22.57
CA ALA A 606 18.43 -4.20 23.29
C ALA A 606 18.55 -4.59 24.76
N ALA A 607 17.46 -5.05 25.39
CA ALA A 607 17.44 -5.46 26.79
C ALA A 607 18.32 -6.70 27.08
N ARG A 608 18.44 -7.62 26.11
CA ARG A 608 19.25 -8.85 26.22
C ARG A 608 20.66 -8.70 25.65
N ALA A 609 21.13 -7.47 25.44
CA ALA A 609 22.47 -7.12 25.00
C ALA A 609 22.92 -7.82 23.70
N SER A 610 22.14 -7.67 22.62
CA SER A 610 22.69 -7.95 21.28
C SER A 610 23.95 -7.10 21.10
N SER A 611 25.08 -7.74 20.76
CA SER A 611 26.33 -7.03 20.50
C SER A 611 26.40 -6.40 19.10
N VAL A 612 25.33 -6.54 18.31
CA VAL A 612 25.29 -6.16 16.89
C VAL A 612 24.26 -5.07 16.62
N TYR A 613 23.11 -5.11 17.28
CA TYR A 613 22.03 -4.15 17.05
C TYR A 613 21.91 -3.18 18.21
N THR A 614 21.75 -1.90 17.87
CA THR A 614 21.67 -0.79 18.82
C THR A 614 20.26 -0.22 18.83
N PHE A 615 19.73 0.11 20.01
CA PHE A 615 18.45 0.81 20.16
C PHE A 615 18.70 2.21 20.74
N PRO A 616 18.71 3.28 19.92
CA PRO A 616 19.05 4.62 20.37
C PRO A 616 17.86 5.39 20.97
N PHE A 617 16.62 4.89 20.86
CA PHE A 617 15.40 5.61 21.22
C PHE A 617 15.04 5.44 22.70
N LEU A 618 15.94 5.88 23.59
CA LEU A 618 15.81 5.70 25.04
C LEU A 618 14.82 6.68 25.67
N HIS A 619 14.37 7.70 24.93
CA HIS A 619 13.42 8.69 25.41
C HIS A 619 12.16 8.72 24.55
N THR A 620 11.14 9.43 25.05
CA THR A 620 9.88 9.72 24.34
C THR A 620 9.94 11.01 23.54
N ARG A 621 11.11 11.65 23.45
CA ARG A 621 11.37 12.89 22.70
C ARG A 621 12.66 12.71 21.89
N LEU A 622 12.58 12.77 20.56
CA LEU A 622 13.72 12.50 19.68
C LEU A 622 14.95 13.36 20.01
N VAL A 623 14.76 14.64 20.37
CA VAL A 623 15.87 15.56 20.66
C VAL A 623 16.84 15.04 21.73
N LEU A 624 16.36 14.22 22.68
CA LEU A 624 17.14 13.59 23.74
C LEU A 624 17.95 12.37 23.26
N ASP A 625 17.61 11.82 22.10
CA ASP A 625 18.26 10.63 21.51
C ASP A 625 19.22 11.00 20.37
N LEU A 626 19.39 12.30 20.07
CA LEU A 626 20.35 12.79 19.08
C LEU A 626 21.76 12.93 19.67
N SER A 627 22.79 12.93 18.83
CA SER A 627 24.16 13.26 19.25
C SER A 627 24.25 14.71 19.74
N HIS A 628 25.17 14.99 20.68
CA HIS A 628 25.35 16.33 21.25
C HIS A 628 25.57 17.42 20.17
N ASP A 629 26.44 17.13 19.19
CA ASP A 629 26.74 18.07 18.11
C ASP A 629 25.53 18.31 17.21
N SER A 630 24.72 17.27 16.95
CA SER A 630 23.46 17.41 16.21
C SER A 630 22.46 18.27 16.97
N ARG A 631 22.31 18.10 18.29
CA ARG A 631 21.44 18.96 19.11
C ARG A 631 21.83 20.42 18.98
N GLN A 632 23.12 20.73 19.19
CA GLN A 632 23.61 22.11 19.09
C GLN A 632 23.43 22.70 17.70
N SER A 633 23.76 21.94 16.65
CA SER A 633 23.62 22.39 15.26
C SER A 633 22.17 22.68 14.90
N LEU A 634 21.22 21.80 15.28
CA LEU A 634 19.80 21.99 15.00
C LEU A 634 19.23 23.22 15.74
N LEU A 635 19.53 23.38 17.03
CA LEU A 635 19.09 24.55 17.80
C LEU A 635 19.66 25.85 17.22
N ALA A 636 20.92 25.84 16.79
CA ALA A 636 21.54 26.97 16.10
C ALA A 636 20.87 27.24 14.74
N ALA A 637 20.55 26.21 13.96
CA ALA A 637 19.88 26.33 12.67
C ALA A 637 18.50 27.01 12.81
N LEU A 638 17.69 26.62 13.79
CA LEU A 638 16.38 27.24 14.05
C LEU A 638 16.50 28.74 14.39
N ARG A 639 17.50 29.11 15.20
CA ARG A 639 17.76 30.50 15.58
C ARG A 639 18.33 31.32 14.42
N ASN A 640 19.28 30.76 13.69
CA ASN A 640 19.94 31.41 12.56
C ASN A 640 18.94 31.64 11.41
N PHE A 641 18.02 30.70 11.21
CA PHE A 641 16.91 30.85 10.27
C PHE A 641 16.04 32.07 10.61
N ALA A 642 15.54 32.15 11.85
CA ALA A 642 14.72 33.29 12.28
C ALA A 642 15.49 34.61 12.18
N SER A 643 16.76 34.63 12.63
CA SER A 643 17.64 35.79 12.56
C SER A 643 17.89 36.26 11.12
N ALA A 644 18.01 35.34 10.15
CA ALA A 644 18.18 35.67 8.73
C ALA A 644 16.97 36.45 8.19
N LEU A 645 15.75 36.00 8.48
CA LEU A 645 14.53 36.67 8.03
C LEU A 645 14.28 38.01 8.74
N GLU A 646 14.62 38.11 10.02
CA GLU A 646 14.57 39.37 10.78
C GLU A 646 15.57 40.39 10.22
N THR A 647 16.81 39.97 9.97
CA THR A 647 17.88 40.84 9.41
C THR A 647 17.49 41.36 8.03
N GLY A 648 16.87 40.52 7.20
CA GLY A 648 16.34 40.91 5.89
C GLY A 648 15.09 41.79 5.94
N ARG A 649 14.56 42.10 7.15
CA ARG A 649 13.33 42.87 7.37
C ARG A 649 12.16 42.37 6.53
N VAL A 650 12.05 41.04 6.40
CA VAL A 650 11.13 40.36 5.49
C VAL A 650 9.67 40.73 5.80
N VAL A 651 9.31 40.87 7.09
CA VAL A 651 7.97 41.29 7.53
C VAL A 651 7.65 42.74 7.11
N GLU A 652 8.60 43.66 7.23
CA GLU A 652 8.40 45.06 6.81
C GLU A 652 8.17 45.14 5.30
N VAL A 653 9.01 44.46 4.50
CA VAL A 653 8.89 44.43 3.04
C VAL A 653 7.55 43.83 2.61
N ARG A 654 7.13 42.73 3.25
CA ARG A 654 5.82 42.11 3.00
C ARG A 654 4.69 43.09 3.28
N ASN A 655 4.70 43.76 4.43
CA ASN A 655 3.63 44.70 4.80
C ASN A 655 3.58 45.91 3.86
N SER A 656 4.73 46.47 3.47
CA SER A 656 4.80 47.58 2.51
C SER A 656 4.36 47.20 1.09
N LEU A 657 4.44 45.92 0.71
CA LEU A 657 3.93 45.43 -0.59
C LEU A 657 2.43 45.16 -0.58
N VAL A 658 1.86 44.78 0.57
CA VAL A 658 0.45 44.39 0.71
C VAL A 658 -0.48 45.59 0.96
N HIS A 659 0.00 46.65 1.61
CA HIS A 659 -0.82 47.82 1.94
C HIS A 659 -0.62 48.95 0.91
N ASP A 660 -1.73 49.57 0.46
CA ASP A 660 -1.77 50.73 -0.44
C ASP A 660 -1.35 52.04 0.27
N GLY A 661 -0.16 52.04 0.90
CA GLY A 661 0.44 53.23 1.51
C GLY A 661 1.47 53.91 0.59
N ASP A 662 1.85 55.15 0.92
CA ASP A 662 2.85 55.95 0.18
C ASP A 662 4.29 55.38 0.23
N ASP A 663 4.58 54.41 1.10
CA ASP A 663 5.93 53.88 1.35
C ASP A 663 6.17 52.51 0.68
N PHE A 664 6.22 52.50 -0.65
CA PHE A 664 6.56 51.32 -1.44
C PHE A 664 8.06 50.96 -1.27
N PRO A 665 8.42 49.68 -1.02
CA PRO A 665 9.80 49.33 -0.71
C PRO A 665 10.70 49.48 -1.93
N THR A 666 11.93 49.97 -1.69
CA THR A 666 12.91 50.13 -2.77
C THR A 666 13.34 48.78 -3.34
N ALA A 667 13.71 48.75 -4.63
CA ALA A 667 14.19 47.53 -5.29
C ALA A 667 15.37 46.85 -4.56
N ALA A 668 16.23 47.65 -3.92
CA ALA A 668 17.30 47.13 -3.07
C ALA A 668 16.75 46.38 -1.84
N ARG A 669 15.81 46.98 -1.11
CA ARG A 669 15.18 46.33 0.07
C ARG A 669 14.47 45.02 -0.30
N ILE A 670 13.76 44.99 -1.44
CA ILE A 670 13.07 43.77 -1.90
C ILE A 670 14.09 42.68 -2.23
N ARG A 671 15.16 43.01 -2.97
CA ARG A 671 16.22 42.05 -3.32
C ARG A 671 16.95 41.52 -2.09
N ASP A 672 17.27 42.38 -1.12
CA ASP A 672 17.91 41.98 0.13
C ASP A 672 17.00 41.03 0.92
N ALA A 673 15.69 41.31 1.00
CA ALA A 673 14.72 40.41 1.61
C ALA A 673 14.66 39.05 0.89
N CYS A 674 14.60 39.02 -0.44
CA CYS A 674 14.62 37.77 -1.22
C CYS A 674 15.91 36.97 -0.99
N ALA A 675 17.07 37.63 -0.94
CA ALA A 675 18.35 37.00 -0.69
C ALA A 675 18.41 36.39 0.72
N MET A 676 17.88 37.09 1.72
CA MET A 676 17.82 36.58 3.10
C MET A 676 16.80 35.45 3.27
N VAL A 677 15.68 35.48 2.53
CA VAL A 677 14.76 34.33 2.44
C VAL A 677 15.50 33.12 1.86
N GLY A 678 16.19 33.27 0.73
CA GLY A 678 16.98 32.19 0.14
C GLY A 678 18.01 31.61 1.11
N LYS A 679 18.82 32.46 1.75
CA LYS A 679 19.80 32.05 2.76
C LYS A 679 19.17 31.31 3.94
N GLY A 680 18.01 31.77 4.40
CA GLY A 680 17.26 31.09 5.47
C GLY A 680 16.82 29.69 5.03
N LEU A 681 16.26 29.57 3.82
CA LEU A 681 15.86 28.27 3.29
C LEU A 681 17.03 27.30 3.14
N ASP A 682 18.19 27.79 2.70
CA ASP A 682 19.39 26.97 2.57
C ASP A 682 19.83 26.37 3.92
N ILE A 683 19.71 27.11 5.03
CA ILE A 683 19.95 26.60 6.39
C ILE A 683 19.01 25.43 6.72
N LEU A 684 17.72 25.57 6.38
CA LEU A 684 16.72 24.53 6.64
C LEU A 684 16.93 23.29 5.76
N VAL A 685 17.29 23.48 4.48
CA VAL A 685 17.60 22.41 3.54
C VAL A 685 18.84 21.63 3.99
N GLU A 686 19.92 22.32 4.36
CA GLU A 686 21.18 21.71 4.81
C GLU A 686 20.98 20.75 5.99
N HIS A 687 20.08 21.10 6.92
CA HIS A 687 19.78 20.30 8.11
C HIS A 687 18.62 19.31 7.92
N GLY A 688 17.96 19.28 6.76
CA GLY A 688 16.79 18.43 6.51
C GLY A 688 15.59 18.82 7.39
N LEU A 689 15.45 20.10 7.71
CA LEU A 689 14.36 20.65 8.52
C LEU A 689 13.09 20.93 7.71
N LEU A 690 13.20 20.91 6.37
CA LEU A 690 12.02 20.87 5.51
C LEU A 690 11.48 19.44 5.43
N PRO A 691 10.16 19.24 5.31
CA PRO A 691 9.57 17.92 5.07
C PRO A 691 9.79 17.48 3.61
N THR A 692 11.05 17.50 3.15
CA THR A 692 11.46 17.13 1.79
C THR A 692 11.47 15.62 1.65
N ILE A 693 10.79 15.12 0.62
CA ILE A 693 10.69 13.69 0.33
C ILE A 693 11.82 13.29 -0.62
N TYR A 694 12.60 12.31 -0.19
CA TYR A 694 13.68 11.72 -0.97
C TYR A 694 13.29 10.34 -1.48
N THR A 695 13.68 10.02 -2.70
CA THR A 695 13.54 8.69 -3.32
C THR A 695 14.91 8.12 -3.66
N CYS A 696 15.03 6.78 -3.62
CA CYS A 696 16.27 6.12 -4.00
C CYS A 696 16.42 6.13 -5.53
N VAL A 697 17.52 6.68 -6.02
CA VAL A 697 17.87 6.73 -7.46
C VAL A 697 19.08 5.88 -7.83
N GLY A 698 19.79 5.34 -6.84
CA GLY A 698 20.91 4.47 -7.09
C GLY A 698 21.39 3.74 -5.85
N GLN A 699 22.06 2.61 -6.08
CA GLN A 699 22.72 1.84 -5.05
C GLN A 699 24.09 1.40 -5.57
N SER A 700 25.13 1.53 -4.75
CA SER A 700 26.41 0.85 -4.99
C SER A 700 26.62 -0.20 -3.91
N VAL A 701 27.19 -1.35 -4.30
CA VAL A 701 27.52 -2.45 -3.38
C VAL A 701 28.97 -2.84 -3.61
N ASP A 702 29.76 -2.85 -2.54
CA ASP A 702 31.15 -3.28 -2.61
C ASP A 702 31.33 -4.80 -2.42
N THR A 703 32.56 -5.27 -2.52
CA THR A 703 32.91 -6.70 -2.36
C THR A 703 32.63 -7.24 -0.95
N TYR A 704 32.47 -6.37 0.05
CA TYR A 704 32.16 -6.71 1.43
C TYR A 704 30.67 -6.58 1.74
N ARG A 705 29.83 -6.37 0.71
CA ARG A 705 28.37 -6.16 0.80
C ARG A 705 27.97 -4.91 1.57
N ARG A 706 28.86 -3.94 1.72
CA ARG A 706 28.48 -2.59 2.16
C ARG A 706 27.76 -1.90 1.03
N LYS A 707 26.62 -1.31 1.33
CA LYS A 707 25.76 -0.61 0.40
C LYS A 707 25.81 0.89 0.67
N VAL A 708 25.84 1.68 -0.40
CA VAL A 708 25.58 3.13 -0.35
C VAL A 708 24.36 3.40 -1.22
N MET A 709 23.30 3.88 -0.59
CA MET A 709 22.05 4.29 -1.24
C MET A 709 22.14 5.78 -1.56
N LEU A 710 21.91 6.14 -2.82
CA LEU A 710 21.83 7.52 -3.28
C LEU A 710 20.36 7.93 -3.35
N MET A 711 19.99 8.88 -2.50
CA MET A 711 18.65 9.43 -2.38
C MET A 711 18.61 10.81 -3.04
N THR A 712 17.57 11.15 -3.79
CA THR A 712 17.36 12.49 -4.37
C THR A 712 15.99 13.05 -4.04
N ASP A 713 15.88 14.36 -3.90
CA ASP A 713 14.60 15.07 -3.90
C ASP A 713 14.23 15.56 -5.33
N GLY A 714 13.05 16.19 -5.48
CA GLY A 714 12.61 16.76 -6.76
C GLY A 714 13.35 18.03 -7.18
N ALA A 715 14.20 18.60 -6.33
CA ALA A 715 15.09 19.72 -6.66
C ALA A 715 16.50 19.25 -7.07
N GLY A 716 16.79 17.95 -6.99
CA GLY A 716 18.08 17.35 -7.32
C GLY A 716 19.09 17.34 -6.18
N HIS A 717 18.70 17.69 -4.95
CA HIS A 717 19.57 17.54 -3.79
C HIS A 717 19.73 16.06 -3.46
N THR A 718 20.98 15.64 -3.26
CA THR A 718 21.30 14.24 -3.01
C THR A 718 21.77 13.98 -1.59
N VAL A 719 21.30 12.88 -0.99
CA VAL A 719 21.75 12.38 0.31
C VAL A 719 22.23 10.94 0.14
N GLN A 720 23.35 10.60 0.78
CA GLN A 720 23.89 9.23 0.79
C GLN A 720 23.60 8.55 2.14
N LEU A 721 23.07 7.33 2.07
CA LEU A 721 22.80 6.50 3.25
C LEU A 721 23.62 5.20 3.16
N GLY A 722 24.24 4.81 4.27
CA GLY A 722 25.00 3.56 4.37
C GLY A 722 24.16 2.41 4.90
N SER A 723 24.46 1.20 4.43
CA SER A 723 23.94 -0.08 4.96
C SER A 723 25.04 -1.16 4.87
N PRO A 724 25.09 -2.19 5.74
CA PRO A 724 24.16 -2.53 6.83
C PRO A 724 24.17 -1.50 7.97
N SER A 725 23.07 -1.44 8.73
CA SER A 725 22.90 -0.53 9.85
C SER A 725 22.71 -1.28 11.16
N GLU A 726 23.29 -0.77 12.26
CA GLU A 726 23.00 -1.28 13.61
C GLU A 726 21.53 -1.05 14.03
N LEU A 727 20.82 -0.19 13.29
CA LEU A 727 19.42 0.18 13.51
C LEU A 727 18.44 -0.65 12.68
N ASP A 728 18.90 -1.68 11.94
CA ASP A 728 18.03 -2.49 11.06
C ASP A 728 16.87 -3.16 11.82
N GLN A 729 17.00 -3.39 13.13
CA GLN A 729 15.93 -3.93 14.00
C GLN A 729 15.00 -2.87 14.61
N CYS A 730 15.24 -1.58 14.36
CA CYS A 730 14.46 -0.47 14.91
C CYS A 730 13.28 -0.05 14.02
N GLU A 731 13.00 -0.74 12.90
CA GLU A 731 11.90 -0.42 11.98
C GLU A 731 11.99 0.99 11.34
N LEU A 732 13.20 1.53 11.18
CA LEU A 732 13.39 2.72 10.36
C LEU A 732 12.85 2.47 8.94
N PRO A 733 12.38 3.51 8.23
CA PRO A 733 11.86 3.36 6.88
C PRO A 733 12.86 2.64 5.97
N PRO A 734 12.44 1.65 5.15
CA PRO A 734 13.35 0.99 4.22
C PRO A 734 13.83 1.99 3.14
N TYR A 735 15.05 1.80 2.61
CA TYR A 735 15.69 2.74 1.68
C TYR A 735 14.96 2.88 0.34
N GLU A 736 14.26 1.83 -0.07
CA GLU A 736 13.53 1.75 -1.34
C GLU A 736 12.22 2.55 -1.33
N ARG A 737 11.79 3.04 -0.15
CA ARG A 737 10.57 3.84 -0.02
C ARG A 737 10.87 5.34 -0.01
N PRO A 738 9.98 6.17 -0.59
CA PRO A 738 10.02 7.60 -0.38
C PRO A 738 10.00 7.93 1.12
N GLN A 739 10.92 8.77 1.56
CA GLN A 739 11.10 9.09 2.98
C GLN A 739 11.66 10.50 3.17
N ILE A 740 11.35 11.12 4.31
CA ILE A 740 11.97 12.36 4.76
C ILE A 740 13.26 12.00 5.51
N ILE A 741 14.34 12.73 5.21
CA ILE A 741 15.65 12.53 5.82
C ILE A 741 16.07 13.82 6.53
N LEU A 742 16.26 13.74 7.85
CA LEU A 742 16.73 14.86 8.67
C LEU A 742 18.26 14.77 8.80
N THR A 743 18.98 15.30 7.82
CA THR A 743 20.45 15.23 7.73
C THR A 743 21.17 15.81 8.96
N GLY A 744 20.58 16.83 9.59
CA GLY A 744 21.10 17.44 10.81
C GLY A 744 20.75 16.70 12.10
N ALA A 745 19.80 15.75 12.07
CA ALA A 745 19.36 15.00 13.23
C ALA A 745 20.00 13.61 13.28
N ARG A 746 21.29 13.55 13.65
CA ARG A 746 22.00 12.27 13.76
C ARG A 746 21.76 11.62 15.11
N LEU A 747 21.33 10.37 15.08
CA LEU A 747 21.07 9.56 16.26
C LEU A 747 22.36 9.35 17.06
N ALA A 748 22.24 9.39 18.38
CA ALA A 748 23.32 9.01 19.27
C ALA A 748 23.72 7.54 19.01
N LEU A 749 24.96 7.18 19.36
CA LEU A 749 25.55 5.85 19.19
C LEU A 749 25.90 5.44 17.75
N THR A 750 25.09 5.78 16.75
CA THR A 750 25.31 5.35 15.35
C THR A 750 25.75 6.47 14.41
N GLY A 751 25.36 7.72 14.69
CA GLY A 751 25.62 8.86 13.80
C GLY A 751 24.80 8.86 12.50
N GLU A 752 23.87 7.91 12.34
CA GLU A 752 22.94 7.87 11.22
C GLU A 752 21.89 8.98 11.31
N PRO A 753 21.50 9.60 10.17
CA PRO A 753 20.43 10.60 10.17
C PRO A 753 19.08 9.95 10.47
N MET A 754 18.22 10.69 11.17
CA MET A 754 16.84 10.29 11.39
C MET A 754 16.05 10.25 10.07
N ARG A 755 15.24 9.21 9.91
CA ARG A 755 14.45 8.94 8.70
C ARG A 755 13.00 8.68 9.05
N MET A 756 12.08 9.22 8.27
CA MET A 756 10.64 9.14 8.52
C MET A 756 9.88 8.87 7.22
N ARG A 757 8.85 8.03 7.28
CA ARG A 757 7.87 7.87 6.20
C ARG A 757 7.00 9.12 6.15
N TYR A 758 6.72 9.60 4.95
CA TYR A 758 5.67 10.59 4.71
C TYR A 758 4.39 9.85 4.35
N GLU A 759 3.29 10.15 5.06
CA GLU A 759 1.99 9.56 4.78
C GLU A 759 0.93 10.65 4.61
N GLU A 760 0.30 10.68 3.44
CA GLU A 760 -0.80 11.59 3.15
C GLU A 760 -2.12 11.06 3.71
N GLU A 761 -2.99 11.96 4.16
CA GLU A 761 -4.27 11.60 4.76
C GLU A 761 -5.33 11.39 3.68
N THR A 762 -5.68 10.14 3.46
CA THR A 762 -6.73 9.71 2.54
C THR A 762 -7.75 8.87 3.30
N GLU A 763 -8.90 8.58 2.68
CA GLU A 763 -9.86 7.66 3.28
C GLU A 763 -9.25 6.28 3.56
N PHE A 764 -8.38 5.83 2.66
CA PHE A 764 -7.60 4.61 2.83
C PHE A 764 -6.69 4.65 4.06
N THR A 765 -5.87 5.69 4.23
CA THR A 765 -4.95 5.74 5.39
C THR A 765 -5.71 5.86 6.71
N ARG A 766 -6.89 6.49 6.73
CA ARG A 766 -7.78 6.53 7.91
C ARG A 766 -8.41 5.19 8.25
N MET A 767 -8.73 4.35 7.26
CA MET A 767 -9.31 3.01 7.51
C MET A 767 -8.38 2.16 8.39
N TRP A 768 -7.07 2.39 8.30
CA TRP A 768 -6.03 1.67 9.04
C TRP A 768 -5.55 2.40 10.30
N ASP A 769 -6.18 3.52 10.66
CA ASP A 769 -5.91 4.19 11.93
C ASP A 769 -6.27 3.26 13.08
N ASP A 770 -5.41 3.25 14.10
CA ASP A 770 -5.57 2.44 15.33
C ASP A 770 -5.72 0.93 15.09
N TYR A 771 -5.35 0.45 13.90
CA TYR A 771 -5.34 -0.96 13.58
C TYR A 771 -4.26 -1.68 14.36
N LEU A 772 -4.68 -2.65 15.19
CA LEU A 772 -3.87 -3.28 16.24
C LEU A 772 -3.21 -2.30 17.21
N ALA A 773 -3.80 -1.12 17.45
CA ALA A 773 -3.39 -0.32 18.59
C ALA A 773 -3.42 -1.19 19.85
N ARG A 774 -2.38 -1.09 20.69
CA ARG A 774 -2.38 -1.82 21.96
C ARG A 774 -3.59 -1.34 22.76
N ALA A 775 -4.54 -2.24 23.04
CA ALA A 775 -5.49 -1.98 24.11
C ALA A 775 -4.64 -1.70 25.36
N SER A 776 -4.83 -0.52 25.96
CA SER A 776 -4.28 -0.23 27.28
C SER A 776 -4.65 -1.40 28.19
N ARG A 777 -3.67 -1.88 28.98
CA ARG A 777 -3.86 -3.00 29.91
C ARG A 777 -5.18 -2.83 30.66
N ALA A 778 -5.97 -3.91 30.71
CA ALA A 778 -7.20 -4.10 31.48
C ALA A 778 -7.39 -3.06 32.61
N GLY A 779 -8.19 -2.05 32.32
CA GLY A 779 -8.54 -0.94 33.22
C GLY A 779 -9.76 -0.18 32.71
N ASP A 780 -9.94 -0.06 31.39
CA ASP A 780 -11.02 0.74 30.78
C ASP A 780 -12.14 -0.08 30.10
N ILE A 781 -12.16 -1.41 30.24
CA ILE A 781 -13.22 -2.28 29.70
C ILE A 781 -14.12 -2.77 30.85
N GLN A 782 -14.83 -1.84 31.50
CA GLN A 782 -15.95 -2.20 32.40
C GLN A 782 -17.30 -1.58 32.04
N ASP A 783 -17.39 -0.65 31.09
CA ASP A 783 -18.64 0.11 30.87
C ASP A 783 -19.24 0.03 29.46
N LEU A 784 -19.24 -1.13 28.81
CA LEU A 784 -20.04 -1.34 27.59
C LEU A 784 -20.65 -2.74 27.52
N HIS A 785 -21.59 -3.03 28.43
CA HIS A 785 -22.69 -3.94 28.18
C HIS A 785 -23.96 -3.11 27.96
N PRO A 786 -24.64 -3.19 26.80
CA PRO A 786 -26.06 -2.95 26.74
C PRO A 786 -26.82 -4.28 26.89
N GLU A 787 -27.89 -4.21 27.67
CA GLU A 787 -28.94 -5.22 27.86
C GLU A 787 -29.53 -5.78 26.57
#